data_AF-A0A843LB94-F1
#
_entry.id   AF-A0A843LB94-F1
#
_cell.length_a   1.000
_cell.length_b   1.000
_cell.length_c   1.000
_cell.angle_alpha   90.00
_cell.angle_beta   90.00
_cell.angle_gamma   90.00
#
_symmetry.space_group_name_H-M   'P 1'
#
loop_
_entity.id
_entity.type
_entity.pdbx_description
1 polymer ?
#
loop_
_entity_poly.entity_id
_entity_poly.type
_entity_poly.pdbx_seq_one_letter_code
_entity_poly.pdbx_strand_id
1 'polypeptide(L)'
;LKAPVLASTLAGVGYLLGYFNMPTMILFALIVTAFTLIQFLLDYFQDRSSDYLVLVNVVTFGVVIIGTVAFGFPHPGFDLSRYTVGHVIASAALIAGTLALYGLATYLRGRPKYYFPAALAGIAVVVVAALSIALPDVYNLLIASLFAFFGEQPVTTTVLEAQAWSFDMAWAAFNWGLLLMAGGIAFLLWWSREKVNPAHVFILVWTLIILASTMAHVRYEYYLAVNVALLSAVFAGAVLNIGWKDVTRFAGTATSAAHASPAAAEKREEPPRKGKKGGKAPEARKPKASSKDQPDYLKAGAFIAVVVVTLLFAGGSLQANIALANNARYGGVDSQWMEALEWMGANTPNPGVDYTAILDQKTFTYPEDSYGVMSWWDYGHWITLIAKRIPNNNPFQHGVAGPNGSARYFVATDEETANKILDNIGTRYVVTDIQLDTGKFHAPATWADPDVGRSPFEPQFFVPTSTAATSYQAVPFYSQEYYLTMVSRLHNFDGSMADPTSQVIYAEYRDAGTANASLPVITRTEQMNATEAATAVEAYNRNAPAGSHATLLNMYYQYRGDSILHPVERVPALQHYRLVHESPQNVYGTTGASGPDLKAVKIFEYVPGAHIKGNGIIEAPVVTNTGRAFTYRQESVNGTFIVPYATSGWSGEVKTTGPYRIVGTGQTFDVTEEDILQGRTIN
;
A
#
# COMPACT_ATOMS: atom_id res chain seq x y z
N LEU A 1 18.04 11.68 41.66
CA LEU A 1 16.73 11.81 40.96
C LEU A 1 16.70 12.90 39.88
N LYS A 2 17.41 14.04 40.01
CA LYS A 2 17.35 15.16 39.01
C LYS A 2 17.58 14.72 37.55
N ALA A 3 18.66 14.01 37.25
CA ALA A 3 18.97 13.59 35.88
C ALA A 3 17.97 12.56 35.30
N PRO A 4 17.59 11.47 36.02
CA PRO A 4 16.54 10.55 35.55
C PRO A 4 15.17 11.21 35.32
N VAL A 5 14.76 12.14 36.19
CA VAL A 5 13.50 12.89 36.04
C VAL A 5 13.55 13.77 34.80
N LEU A 6 14.66 14.49 34.58
CA LEU A 6 14.84 15.32 33.39
C LEU A 6 14.79 14.47 32.11
N ALA A 7 15.50 13.34 32.08
CA ALA A 7 15.48 12.44 30.93
C ALA A 7 14.07 11.88 30.65
N SER A 8 13.32 11.50 31.69
CA SER A 8 11.93 11.03 31.56
C SER A 8 10.98 12.15 31.11
N THR A 9 11.21 13.38 31.58
CA THR A 9 10.43 14.54 31.14
C THR A 9 10.66 14.80 29.65
N LEU A 10 11.92 14.77 29.20
CA LEU A 10 12.27 14.91 27.78
C LEU A 10 11.70 13.76 26.94
N ALA A 11 11.67 12.54 27.46
CA ALA A 11 11.01 11.41 26.81
C ALA A 11 9.49 11.64 26.67
N GLY A 12 8.84 12.19 27.72
CA GLY A 12 7.43 12.56 27.69
C GLY A 12 7.12 13.65 26.67
N VAL A 13 7.99 14.68 26.57
CA VAL A 13 7.90 15.71 25.53
C VAL A 13 8.08 15.09 24.14
N GLY A 14 9.07 14.21 23.96
CA GLY A 14 9.29 13.51 22.69
C GLY A 14 8.09 12.66 22.27
N TYR A 15 7.49 11.93 23.21
CA TYR A 15 6.25 11.18 22.97
C TYR A 15 5.10 12.12 22.59
N LEU A 16 4.94 13.24 23.30
CA LEU A 16 3.88 14.22 23.04
C LEU A 16 4.02 14.86 21.65
N LEU A 17 5.23 15.19 21.22
CA LEU A 17 5.50 15.66 19.86
C LEU A 17 5.15 14.59 18.82
N GLY A 18 5.49 13.32 19.10
CA GLY A 18 5.08 12.19 18.27
C GLY A 18 3.55 12.05 18.20
N TYR A 19 2.87 12.22 19.33
CA TYR A 19 1.41 12.23 19.42
C TYR A 19 0.79 13.36 18.58
N PHE A 20 1.30 14.58 18.67
CA PHE A 20 0.84 15.72 17.87
C PHE A 20 1.12 15.57 16.37
N ASN A 21 2.10 14.74 16.01
CA ASN A 21 2.32 14.35 14.62
C ASN A 21 1.35 13.27 14.17
N MET A 22 1.12 12.25 15.01
CA MET A 22 0.18 11.16 14.72
C MET A 22 -0.43 10.56 16.01
N PRO A 23 -1.77 10.44 16.09
CA PRO A 23 -2.42 9.83 17.26
C PRO A 23 -2.06 8.35 17.41
N THR A 24 -1.73 7.66 16.32
CA THR A 24 -1.28 6.26 16.30
C THR A 24 0.04 6.01 17.05
N MET A 25 0.70 7.05 17.58
CA MET A 25 1.79 6.95 18.57
C MET A 25 1.42 6.09 19.80
N ILE A 26 0.14 5.78 19.98
CA ILE A 26 -0.35 4.76 20.93
C ILE A 26 0.32 3.39 20.74
N LEU A 27 0.73 3.01 19.53
CA LEU A 27 1.50 1.78 19.27
C LEU A 27 2.82 1.77 20.05
N PHE A 28 3.48 2.93 20.18
CA PHE A 28 4.70 3.04 20.97
C PHE A 28 4.41 2.89 22.48
N ALA A 29 3.25 3.36 22.97
CA ALA A 29 2.83 3.10 24.35
C ALA A 29 2.55 1.61 24.60
N LEU A 30 2.02 0.87 23.60
CA LEU A 30 1.90 -0.59 23.67
C LEU A 30 3.27 -1.25 23.80
N ILE A 31 4.27 -0.83 23.01
CA ILE A 31 5.66 -1.32 23.12
C ILE A 31 6.22 -1.06 24.51
N VAL A 32 6.04 0.15 25.05
CA VAL A 32 6.49 0.50 26.42
C VAL A 32 5.78 -0.34 27.46
N THR A 33 4.49 -0.63 27.28
CA THR A 33 3.70 -1.49 28.19
C THR A 33 4.24 -2.93 28.19
N ALA A 34 4.45 -3.51 27.01
CA ALA A 34 5.00 -4.86 26.86
C ALA A 34 6.43 -4.95 27.45
N PHE A 35 7.27 -3.96 27.16
CA PHE A 35 8.61 -3.86 27.74
C PHE A 35 8.55 -3.76 29.26
N THR A 36 7.69 -2.89 29.80
CA THR A 36 7.53 -2.70 31.24
C THR A 36 7.18 -4.03 31.89
N LEU A 37 6.19 -4.75 31.35
CA LEU A 37 5.79 -6.05 31.88
C LEU A 37 6.94 -7.07 31.89
N ILE A 38 7.64 -7.23 30.76
CA ILE A 38 8.75 -8.18 30.62
C ILE A 38 9.90 -7.80 31.55
N GLN A 39 10.24 -6.51 31.63
CA GLN A 39 11.33 -6.04 32.47
C GLN A 39 11.00 -6.19 33.96
N PHE A 40 9.76 -5.95 34.39
CA PHE A 40 9.32 -6.25 35.77
C PHE A 40 9.49 -7.73 36.12
N LEU A 41 9.11 -8.63 35.21
CA LEU A 41 9.31 -10.07 35.39
C LEU A 41 10.80 -10.38 35.55
N LEU A 42 11.66 -9.88 34.64
CA LEU A 42 13.10 -10.12 34.67
C LEU A 42 13.76 -9.56 35.94
N ASP A 43 13.39 -8.35 36.36
CA ASP A 43 13.88 -7.73 37.59
C ASP A 43 13.46 -8.55 38.82
N TYR A 44 12.21 -9.01 38.87
CA TYR A 44 11.71 -9.87 39.95
C TYR A 44 12.47 -11.20 40.02
N PHE A 45 12.70 -11.88 38.88
CA PHE A 45 13.47 -13.12 38.85
C PHE A 45 14.95 -12.92 39.21
N GLN A 46 15.50 -11.72 39.02
CA GLN A 46 16.88 -11.34 39.37
C GLN A 46 17.02 -10.65 40.73
N ASP A 47 15.93 -10.56 41.50
CA ASP A 47 15.90 -9.91 42.81
C ASP A 47 16.37 -8.42 42.76
N ARG A 48 16.13 -7.74 41.63
CA ARG A 48 16.42 -6.31 41.39
C ARG A 48 15.19 -5.45 41.68
N SER A 49 15.39 -4.20 42.10
CA SER A 49 14.27 -3.25 42.25
C SER A 49 13.90 -2.62 40.92
N SER A 50 12.59 -2.45 40.70
CA SER A 50 12.02 -1.84 39.49
C SER A 50 11.58 -0.39 39.72
N ASP A 51 12.14 0.28 40.73
CA ASP A 51 11.79 1.68 41.08
C ASP A 51 12.03 2.64 39.91
N TYR A 52 13.02 2.34 39.07
CA TYR A 52 13.34 3.13 37.88
C TYR A 52 12.23 3.08 36.82
N LEU A 53 11.55 1.95 36.65
CA LEU A 53 10.42 1.83 35.70
C LEU A 53 9.22 2.65 36.17
N VAL A 54 8.95 2.64 37.48
CA VAL A 54 7.90 3.49 38.07
C VAL A 54 8.21 4.95 37.81
N LEU A 55 9.43 5.40 38.11
CA LEU A 55 9.84 6.79 37.89
C LEU A 55 9.70 7.20 36.42
N VAL A 56 10.23 6.39 35.51
CA VAL A 56 10.23 6.70 34.08
C VAL A 56 8.80 6.77 33.54
N ASN A 57 7.95 5.78 33.82
CA ASN A 57 6.60 5.74 33.27
C ASN A 57 5.71 6.84 33.88
N VAL A 58 5.76 7.05 35.20
CA VAL A 58 4.96 8.09 35.87
C VAL A 58 5.31 9.48 35.33
N VAL A 59 6.61 9.80 35.22
CA VAL A 59 7.04 11.12 34.74
C VAL A 59 6.74 11.29 33.25
N THR A 60 7.12 10.31 32.42
CA THR A 60 6.92 10.36 30.96
C THR A 60 5.44 10.52 30.62
N PHE A 61 4.59 9.61 31.09
CA PHE A 61 3.17 9.64 30.74
C PHE A 61 2.38 10.69 31.53
N GLY A 62 2.90 11.16 32.66
CA GLY A 62 2.36 12.35 33.33
C GLY A 62 2.51 13.60 32.46
N VAL A 63 3.67 13.80 31.83
CA VAL A 63 3.88 14.89 30.85
C VAL A 63 2.93 14.74 29.66
N VAL A 64 2.76 13.51 29.14
CA VAL A 64 1.83 13.24 28.03
C VAL A 64 0.40 13.62 28.41
N ILE A 65 -0.09 13.17 29.57
CA ILE A 65 -1.44 13.50 30.06
C ILE A 65 -1.63 15.01 30.15
N ILE A 66 -0.68 15.71 30.80
CA ILE A 66 -0.76 17.17 30.97
C ILE A 66 -0.77 17.86 29.60
N GLY A 67 0.12 17.45 28.69
CA GLY A 67 0.23 18.02 27.35
C GLY A 67 -1.01 17.80 26.49
N THR A 68 -1.55 16.58 26.47
CA THR A 68 -2.77 16.24 25.73
C THR A 68 -3.98 17.01 26.27
N VAL A 69 -4.15 17.08 27.60
CA VAL A 69 -5.25 17.84 28.21
C VAL A 69 -5.13 19.34 27.93
N ALA A 70 -3.90 19.89 27.98
CA ALA A 70 -3.66 21.31 27.71
C ALA A 70 -3.98 21.71 26.26
N PHE A 71 -3.79 20.80 25.30
CA PHE A 71 -4.09 21.05 23.88
C PHE A 71 -5.57 20.82 23.53
N GLY A 72 -6.27 20.00 24.31
CA GLY A 72 -7.68 19.70 24.12
C GLY A 72 -7.94 18.56 23.13
N PHE A 73 -9.23 18.28 22.90
CA PHE A 73 -9.70 17.12 22.13
C PHE A 73 -10.54 17.58 20.94
N PRO A 74 -9.96 17.72 19.73
CA PRO A 74 -10.71 18.17 18.56
C PRO A 74 -11.72 17.12 18.07
N HIS A 75 -11.58 15.86 18.48
CA HIS A 75 -12.50 14.79 18.13
C HIS A 75 -13.29 14.33 19.38
N PRO A 76 -14.63 14.27 19.32
CA PRO A 76 -15.45 13.75 20.41
C PRO A 76 -15.36 12.23 20.50
N GLY A 77 -15.79 11.68 21.64
CA GLY A 77 -15.87 10.23 21.86
C GLY A 77 -14.57 9.60 22.35
N PHE A 78 -14.46 8.29 22.16
CA PHE A 78 -13.34 7.47 22.61
C PHE A 78 -12.75 6.70 21.43
N ASP A 79 -11.56 7.11 20.98
CA ASP A 79 -10.85 6.53 19.84
C ASP A 79 -9.33 6.71 19.98
N LEU A 80 -8.52 5.76 19.52
CA LEU A 80 -7.06 5.79 19.64
C LEU A 80 -6.34 6.09 18.30
N SER A 81 -7.10 6.21 17.21
CA SER A 81 -6.64 6.63 15.88
C SER A 81 -6.86 8.13 15.63
N ARG A 82 -7.52 8.84 16.55
CA ARG A 82 -7.83 10.27 16.50
C ARG A 82 -7.48 10.95 17.81
N TYR A 83 -7.39 12.27 17.77
CA TYR A 83 -7.11 13.11 18.94
C TYR A 83 -8.33 13.19 19.89
N THR A 84 -8.54 12.13 20.69
CA THR A 84 -9.62 12.03 21.68
C THR A 84 -9.07 11.87 23.11
N VAL A 85 -9.97 11.85 24.10
CA VAL A 85 -9.66 11.55 25.51
C VAL A 85 -9.10 10.13 25.72
N GLY A 86 -9.24 9.23 24.74
CA GLY A 86 -8.73 7.86 24.80
C GLY A 86 -7.23 7.78 25.10
N HIS A 87 -6.43 8.72 24.59
CA HIS A 87 -4.97 8.75 24.83
C HIS A 87 -4.62 9.09 26.29
N VAL A 88 -5.41 9.94 26.94
CA VAL A 88 -5.24 10.28 28.36
C VAL A 88 -5.55 9.05 29.22
N ILE A 89 -6.66 8.36 28.90
CA ILE A 89 -7.08 7.14 29.59
C ILE A 89 -6.03 6.04 29.43
N ALA A 90 -5.52 5.83 28.22
CA ALA A 90 -4.50 4.83 27.96
C ALA A 90 -3.18 5.14 28.69
N SER A 91 -2.75 6.40 28.70
CA SER A 91 -1.56 6.85 29.43
C SER A 91 -1.72 6.67 30.95
N ALA A 92 -2.90 7.01 31.49
CA ALA A 92 -3.22 6.81 32.89
C ALA A 92 -3.26 5.31 33.26
N ALA A 93 -3.82 4.47 32.39
CA ALA A 93 -3.86 3.03 32.56
C ALA A 93 -2.46 2.42 32.56
N LEU A 94 -1.54 2.91 31.72
CA LEU A 94 -0.14 2.48 31.72
C LEU A 94 0.56 2.83 33.05
N ILE A 95 0.36 4.05 33.56
CA ILE A 95 0.86 4.45 34.88
C ILE A 95 0.29 3.55 35.98
N ALA A 96 -1.03 3.36 36.00
CA ALA A 96 -1.71 2.52 36.99
C ALA A 96 -1.23 1.07 36.94
N GLY A 97 -1.09 0.50 35.74
CA GLY A 97 -0.54 -0.84 35.52
C GLY A 97 0.90 -0.96 36.02
N THR A 98 1.74 0.05 35.78
CA THR A 98 3.12 0.09 36.29
C THR A 98 3.15 0.08 37.82
N LEU A 99 2.30 0.89 38.47
CA LEU A 99 2.19 0.94 39.92
C LEU A 99 1.64 -0.37 40.50
N ALA A 100 0.69 -1.01 39.83
CA ALA A 100 0.15 -2.30 40.22
C ALA A 100 1.21 -3.41 40.14
N LEU A 101 2.00 -3.46 39.06
CA LEU A 101 3.14 -4.38 38.92
C LEU A 101 4.17 -4.15 40.02
N TYR A 102 4.47 -2.90 40.35
CA TYR A 102 5.38 -2.55 41.44
C TYR A 102 4.87 -3.01 42.81
N GLY A 103 3.59 -2.76 43.10
CA GLY A 103 2.94 -3.22 44.34
C GLY A 103 2.96 -4.74 44.45
N LEU A 104 2.65 -5.44 43.36
CA LEU A 104 2.68 -6.91 43.29
C LEU A 104 4.11 -7.46 43.50
N ALA A 105 5.11 -6.87 42.84
CA ALA A 105 6.51 -7.29 42.96
C ALA A 105 7.02 -7.11 44.39
N THR A 106 6.63 -5.99 45.02
CA THR A 106 6.98 -5.68 46.41
C THR A 106 6.30 -6.64 47.39
N TYR A 107 5.01 -6.92 47.20
CA TYR A 107 4.23 -7.82 48.05
C TYR A 107 4.71 -9.28 47.97
N LEU A 108 5.11 -9.73 46.78
CA LEU A 108 5.61 -11.09 46.53
C LEU A 108 7.11 -11.22 46.75
N ARG A 109 7.80 -10.17 47.22
CA ARG A 109 9.23 -10.21 47.48
C ARG A 109 9.55 -11.28 48.54
N GLY A 110 10.52 -12.14 48.26
CA GLY A 110 10.90 -13.25 49.14
C GLY A 110 9.96 -14.47 49.11
N ARG A 111 8.91 -14.46 48.28
CA ARG A 111 8.03 -15.64 48.05
C ARG A 111 8.54 -16.50 46.89
N PRO A 112 8.02 -17.73 46.69
CA PRO A 112 8.42 -18.57 45.56
C PRO A 112 8.21 -17.87 44.22
N LYS A 113 9.21 -17.91 43.34
CA LYS A 113 9.26 -17.06 42.14
C LYS A 113 8.11 -17.28 41.14
N TYR A 114 7.46 -18.46 41.17
CA TYR A 114 6.30 -18.77 40.33
C TYR A 114 5.01 -18.06 40.76
N TYR A 115 4.95 -17.49 41.97
CA TYR A 115 3.76 -16.74 42.45
C TYR A 115 3.53 -15.47 41.64
N PHE A 116 4.58 -14.81 41.18
CA PHE A 116 4.46 -13.57 40.41
C PHE A 116 3.79 -13.79 39.05
N PRO A 117 4.27 -14.69 38.17
CA PRO A 117 3.58 -14.97 36.91
C PRO A 117 2.18 -15.57 37.11
N ALA A 118 1.96 -16.38 38.14
CA ALA A 118 0.63 -16.92 38.45
C ALA A 118 -0.37 -15.82 38.89
N ALA A 119 0.06 -14.90 39.75
CA ALA A 119 -0.75 -13.76 40.18
C ALA A 119 -1.07 -12.83 39.00
N LEU A 120 -0.10 -12.59 38.12
CA LEU A 120 -0.30 -11.81 36.89
C LEU A 120 -1.36 -12.47 35.98
N ALA A 121 -1.28 -13.79 35.76
CA ALA A 121 -2.27 -14.52 34.97
C ALA A 121 -3.68 -14.43 35.60
N GLY A 122 -3.77 -14.59 36.93
CA GLY A 122 -5.02 -14.42 37.67
C GLY A 122 -5.61 -13.01 37.52
N ILE A 123 -4.78 -11.97 37.68
CA ILE A 123 -5.20 -10.57 37.49
C ILE A 123 -5.67 -10.34 36.05
N ALA A 124 -4.95 -10.85 35.05
CA ALA A 124 -5.35 -10.70 33.65
C ALA A 124 -6.73 -11.31 33.38
N VAL A 125 -7.00 -12.52 33.88
CA VAL A 125 -8.33 -13.15 33.77
C VAL A 125 -9.41 -12.31 34.43
N VAL A 126 -9.16 -11.79 35.64
CA VAL A 126 -10.11 -10.94 36.36
C VAL A 126 -10.36 -9.63 35.62
N VAL A 127 -9.33 -8.98 35.08
CA VAL A 127 -9.45 -7.73 34.30
C VAL A 127 -10.24 -7.98 33.02
N VAL A 128 -9.96 -9.05 32.28
CA VAL A 128 -10.70 -9.40 31.07
C VAL A 128 -12.17 -9.67 31.38
N ALA A 129 -12.47 -10.44 32.44
CA ALA A 129 -13.84 -10.69 32.88
C ALA A 129 -14.55 -9.41 33.36
N ALA A 130 -13.84 -8.53 34.08
CA ALA A 130 -14.39 -7.26 34.52
C ALA A 130 -14.67 -6.34 33.33
N LEU A 131 -13.78 -6.26 32.34
CA LEU A 131 -14.01 -5.48 31.12
C LEU A 131 -15.20 -6.03 30.33
N SER A 132 -15.29 -7.34 30.13
CA SER A 132 -16.39 -7.93 29.35
C SER A 132 -17.75 -7.77 30.01
N ILE A 133 -17.83 -7.73 31.34
CA ILE A 133 -19.09 -7.59 32.09
C ILE A 133 -19.43 -6.12 32.39
N ALA A 134 -18.48 -5.35 32.91
CA ALA A 134 -18.73 -3.99 33.40
C ALA A 134 -18.57 -2.91 32.32
N LEU A 135 -17.75 -3.15 31.28
CA LEU A 135 -17.45 -2.21 30.21
C LEU A 135 -17.44 -2.90 28.82
N PRO A 136 -18.58 -3.51 28.41
CA PRO A 136 -18.64 -4.35 27.21
C PRO A 136 -18.23 -3.62 25.93
N ASP A 137 -18.52 -2.32 25.82
CA ASP A 137 -18.12 -1.52 24.65
C ASP A 137 -16.60 -1.40 24.52
N VAL A 138 -15.90 -1.18 25.65
CA VAL A 138 -14.44 -1.12 25.68
C VAL A 138 -13.84 -2.48 25.37
N TYR A 139 -14.43 -3.55 25.92
CA TYR A 139 -14.00 -4.91 25.62
C TYR A 139 -14.14 -5.22 24.11
N ASN A 140 -15.30 -4.96 23.53
CA ASN A 140 -15.55 -5.21 22.11
C ASN A 140 -14.64 -4.37 21.21
N LEU A 141 -14.40 -3.10 21.55
CA LEU A 141 -13.44 -2.25 20.85
C LEU A 141 -12.04 -2.88 20.85
N LEU A 142 -11.55 -3.31 22.02
CA LEU A 142 -10.21 -3.91 22.14
C LEU A 142 -10.09 -5.23 21.36
N ILE A 143 -11.12 -6.07 21.40
CA ILE A 143 -11.17 -7.33 20.65
C ILE A 143 -11.23 -7.08 19.15
N ALA A 144 -12.10 -6.19 18.69
CA ALA A 144 -12.17 -5.78 17.28
C ALA A 144 -10.83 -5.21 16.80
N SER A 145 -10.19 -4.35 17.59
CA SER A 145 -8.86 -3.80 17.29
C SER A 145 -7.79 -4.88 17.21
N LEU A 146 -7.84 -5.89 18.10
CA LEU A 146 -6.91 -7.02 18.08
C LEU A 146 -7.05 -7.84 16.79
N PHE A 147 -8.29 -8.17 16.41
CA PHE A 147 -8.55 -8.91 15.17
C PHE A 147 -8.24 -8.09 13.91
N ALA A 148 -8.50 -6.78 13.92
CA ALA A 148 -8.12 -5.91 12.82
C ALA A 148 -6.58 -5.78 12.70
N PHE A 149 -5.87 -5.82 13.82
CA PHE A 149 -4.41 -5.72 13.85
C PHE A 149 -3.69 -7.02 13.47
N PHE A 150 -4.30 -8.19 13.71
CA PHE A 150 -3.68 -9.50 13.41
C PHE A 150 -4.37 -10.28 12.28
N GLY A 151 -5.51 -9.82 11.76
CA GLY A 151 -6.32 -10.49 10.75
C GLY A 151 -6.22 -9.85 9.36
N GLU A 152 -6.76 -10.56 8.36
CA GLU A 152 -6.87 -10.13 6.97
C GLU A 152 -8.35 -10.05 6.58
N GLN A 153 -8.74 -9.02 5.82
CA GLN A 153 -10.07 -8.87 5.22
C GLN A 153 -9.95 -8.68 3.70
N PRO A 154 -10.83 -9.26 2.85
CA PRO A 154 -10.70 -9.16 1.39
C PRO A 154 -10.61 -7.73 0.85
N VAL A 155 -11.39 -6.81 1.43
CA VAL A 155 -11.35 -5.39 1.07
C VAL A 155 -10.02 -4.75 1.50
N THR A 156 -9.49 -5.11 2.67
CA THR A 156 -8.21 -4.58 3.15
C THR A 156 -7.02 -5.06 2.34
N THR A 157 -7.05 -6.28 1.80
CA THR A 157 -5.94 -6.82 1.00
C THR A 157 -5.86 -6.20 -0.40
N THR A 158 -6.91 -5.52 -0.88
CA THR A 158 -6.83 -4.69 -2.09
C THR A 158 -5.96 -3.44 -1.88
N VAL A 159 -5.77 -3.02 -0.62
CA VAL A 159 -4.86 -1.93 -0.25
C VAL A 159 -3.48 -2.53 -0.03
N LEU A 160 -2.53 -2.21 -0.91
CA LEU A 160 -1.17 -2.78 -0.91
C LEU A 160 -0.52 -2.75 0.48
N GLU A 161 -0.67 -1.63 1.20
CA GLU A 161 -0.09 -1.44 2.53
C GLU A 161 -0.64 -2.36 3.63
N ALA A 162 -1.83 -2.93 3.43
CA ALA A 162 -2.48 -3.84 4.37
C ALA A 162 -2.35 -5.32 3.95
N GLN A 163 -1.50 -5.61 2.96
CA GLN A 163 -1.10 -6.98 2.64
C GLN A 163 -0.01 -7.46 3.60
N ALA A 164 0.10 -8.79 3.74
CA ALA A 164 1.21 -9.42 4.43
C ALA A 164 2.54 -9.17 3.71
N TRP A 165 3.62 -9.12 4.49
CA TRP A 165 4.95 -8.82 3.96
C TRP A 165 5.57 -10.04 3.29
N SER A 166 5.64 -10.03 1.97
CA SER A 166 6.30 -11.07 1.19
C SER A 166 7.82 -10.97 1.30
N PHE A 167 8.50 -12.08 1.03
CA PHE A 167 9.98 -12.10 1.01
C PHE A 167 10.54 -11.12 -0.04
N ASP A 168 9.91 -11.02 -1.21
CA ASP A 168 10.35 -10.12 -2.27
C ASP A 168 10.23 -8.66 -1.86
N MET A 169 9.13 -8.27 -1.20
CA MET A 169 8.97 -6.93 -0.64
C MET A 169 10.00 -6.66 0.45
N ALA A 170 10.21 -7.61 1.36
CA ALA A 170 11.19 -7.48 2.44
C ALA A 170 12.63 -7.29 1.92
N TRP A 171 13.00 -8.07 0.91
CA TRP A 171 14.31 -7.98 0.28
C TRP A 171 14.47 -6.67 -0.49
N ALA A 172 13.43 -6.23 -1.21
CA ALA A 172 13.44 -4.94 -1.91
C ALA A 172 13.61 -3.76 -0.94
N ALA A 173 12.96 -3.81 0.22
CA ALA A 173 12.99 -2.74 1.21
C ALA A 173 14.31 -2.69 2.00
N PHE A 174 14.78 -3.83 2.52
CA PHE A 174 15.91 -3.85 3.47
C PHE A 174 17.14 -4.63 2.99
N ASN A 175 17.00 -5.52 2.00
CA ASN A 175 18.11 -6.27 1.40
C ASN A 175 19.06 -6.87 2.47
N TRP A 176 20.37 -6.66 2.35
CA TRP A 176 21.41 -7.05 3.31
C TRP A 176 21.18 -6.58 4.75
N GLY A 177 20.38 -5.54 4.97
CA GLY A 177 19.98 -5.05 6.29
C GLY A 177 19.22 -6.11 7.10
N LEU A 178 18.47 -7.02 6.46
CA LEU A 178 17.79 -8.12 7.15
C LEU A 178 18.78 -9.08 7.82
N LEU A 179 19.87 -9.41 7.12
CA LEU A 179 20.92 -10.29 7.65
C LEU A 179 21.70 -9.62 8.79
N LEU A 180 22.01 -8.32 8.64
CA LEU A 180 22.68 -7.55 9.69
C LEU A 180 21.79 -7.38 10.93
N MET A 181 20.49 -7.13 10.75
CA MET A 181 19.51 -7.08 11.83
C MET A 181 19.45 -8.41 12.60
N ALA A 182 19.37 -9.53 11.89
CA ALA A 182 19.36 -10.86 12.52
C ALA A 182 20.64 -11.10 13.35
N GLY A 183 21.80 -10.69 12.83
CA GLY A 183 23.06 -10.70 13.58
C GLY A 183 23.01 -9.83 14.83
N GLY A 184 22.39 -8.65 14.74
CA GLY A 184 22.22 -7.73 15.87
C GLY A 184 21.33 -8.30 16.98
N ILE A 185 20.22 -8.92 16.60
CA ILE A 185 19.31 -9.62 17.52
C ILE A 185 20.07 -10.75 18.24
N ALA A 186 20.77 -11.60 17.48
CA ALA A 186 21.54 -12.70 18.05
C ALA A 186 22.61 -12.20 19.03
N PHE A 187 23.31 -11.12 18.68
CA PHE A 187 24.32 -10.50 19.53
C PHE A 187 23.72 -9.91 20.82
N LEU A 188 22.61 -9.18 20.75
CA LEU A 188 21.95 -8.62 21.93
C LEU A 188 21.40 -9.72 22.86
N LEU A 189 20.84 -10.80 22.29
CA LEU A 189 20.40 -11.96 23.06
C LEU A 189 21.57 -12.63 23.77
N TRP A 190 22.69 -12.85 23.07
CA TRP A 190 23.90 -13.42 23.64
C TRP A 190 24.46 -12.55 24.77
N TRP A 191 24.61 -11.24 24.54
CA TRP A 191 25.12 -10.31 25.55
C TRP A 191 24.19 -10.25 26.79
N SER A 192 22.89 -10.29 26.57
CA SER A 192 21.91 -10.21 27.67
C SER A 192 21.85 -11.48 28.53
N ARG A 193 22.44 -12.61 28.10
CA ARG A 193 22.50 -13.85 28.91
C ARG A 193 23.38 -13.71 30.15
N GLU A 194 24.46 -12.94 30.08
CA GLU A 194 25.39 -12.76 31.22
C GLU A 194 24.86 -11.72 32.21
N LYS A 195 24.33 -10.61 31.69
CA LYS A 195 23.76 -9.53 32.49
C LYS A 195 22.62 -8.87 31.72
N VAL A 196 21.39 -9.05 32.21
CA VAL A 196 20.23 -8.38 31.63
C VAL A 196 20.40 -6.87 31.75
N ASN A 197 20.38 -6.23 30.58
CA ASN A 197 20.39 -4.78 30.41
C ASN A 197 19.00 -4.34 29.92
N PRO A 198 18.27 -3.49 30.66
CA PRO A 198 16.95 -3.02 30.27
C PRO A 198 16.92 -2.39 28.86
N ALA A 199 17.99 -1.72 28.43
CA ALA A 199 18.06 -1.12 27.10
C ALA A 199 18.06 -2.19 25.98
N HIS A 200 18.75 -3.31 26.18
CA HIS A 200 18.75 -4.41 25.20
C HIS A 200 17.37 -5.06 25.14
N VAL A 201 16.74 -5.29 26.30
CA VAL A 201 15.40 -5.86 26.38
C VAL A 201 14.39 -4.95 25.68
N PHE A 202 14.47 -3.63 25.89
CA PHE A 202 13.62 -2.66 25.20
C PHE A 202 13.75 -2.75 23.67
N ILE A 203 14.99 -2.73 23.15
CA ILE A 203 15.24 -2.84 21.71
C ILE A 203 14.70 -4.16 21.15
N LEU A 204 14.89 -5.28 21.85
CA LEU A 204 14.39 -6.58 21.41
C LEU A 204 12.86 -6.66 21.41
N VAL A 205 12.20 -6.14 22.45
CA VAL A 205 10.73 -6.09 22.53
C VAL A 205 10.16 -5.18 21.44
N TRP A 206 10.74 -3.99 21.28
CA TRP A 206 10.36 -3.06 20.22
C TRP A 206 10.50 -3.69 18.84
N THR A 207 11.64 -4.33 18.57
CA THR A 207 11.89 -5.00 17.28
C THR A 207 10.92 -6.14 17.04
N LEU A 208 10.66 -6.98 18.05
CA LEU A 208 9.77 -8.12 17.91
C LEU A 208 8.34 -7.68 17.57
N ILE A 209 7.82 -6.68 18.28
CA ILE A 209 6.46 -6.18 18.06
C ILE A 209 6.35 -5.56 16.67
N ILE A 210 7.28 -4.68 16.29
CA ILE A 210 7.24 -4.04 14.97
C ILE A 210 7.46 -5.05 13.85
N LEU A 211 8.41 -5.98 13.98
CA LEU A 211 8.64 -7.03 12.99
C LEU A 211 7.39 -7.91 12.80
N ALA A 212 6.76 -8.35 13.89
CA ALA A 212 5.52 -9.12 13.81
C ALA A 212 4.39 -8.32 13.13
N SER A 213 4.30 -7.02 13.44
CA SER A 213 3.32 -6.12 12.83
C SER A 213 3.61 -5.94 11.33
N THR A 214 4.87 -5.76 10.94
CA THR A 214 5.28 -5.65 9.53
C THR A 214 5.00 -6.94 8.77
N MET A 215 5.28 -8.11 9.37
CA MET A 215 4.96 -9.40 8.74
C MET A 215 3.47 -9.55 8.44
N ALA A 216 2.60 -9.05 9.33
CA ALA A 216 1.15 -9.03 9.11
C ALA A 216 0.71 -7.95 8.10
N HIS A 217 1.28 -6.74 8.16
CA HIS A 217 0.92 -5.62 7.31
C HIS A 217 2.12 -4.75 6.92
N VAL A 218 2.36 -4.58 5.61
CA VAL A 218 3.50 -3.81 5.07
C VAL A 218 3.54 -2.35 5.55
N ARG A 219 2.42 -1.72 5.92
CA ARG A 219 2.41 -0.36 6.48
C ARG A 219 3.28 -0.15 7.70
N TYR A 220 3.64 -1.21 8.45
CA TYR A 220 4.56 -1.06 9.57
C TYR A 220 6.04 -1.10 9.17
N GLU A 221 6.36 -1.33 7.89
CA GLU A 221 7.72 -1.44 7.37
C GLU A 221 8.58 -0.21 7.67
N TYR A 222 8.03 1.00 7.53
CA TYR A 222 8.81 2.21 7.83
C TYR A 222 9.15 2.36 9.33
N TYR A 223 8.37 1.76 10.23
CA TYR A 223 8.77 1.67 11.66
C TYR A 223 9.92 0.68 11.84
N LEU A 224 9.90 -0.45 11.12
CA LEU A 224 10.92 -1.48 11.19
C LEU A 224 12.28 -0.98 10.70
N ALA A 225 12.30 -0.02 9.77
CA ALA A 225 13.52 0.57 9.23
C ALA A 225 14.49 1.08 10.31
N VAL A 226 13.97 1.68 11.38
CA VAL A 226 14.81 2.18 12.48
C VAL A 226 15.45 1.03 13.25
N ASN A 227 14.71 -0.04 13.52
CA ASN A 227 15.20 -1.24 14.18
C ASN A 227 16.26 -1.95 13.32
N VAL A 228 16.02 -2.08 12.01
CA VAL A 228 16.97 -2.66 11.06
C VAL A 228 18.28 -1.88 11.09
N ALA A 229 18.23 -0.56 10.97
CA ALA A 229 19.42 0.30 11.00
C ALA A 229 20.18 0.19 12.33
N LEU A 230 19.45 0.27 13.46
CA LEU A 230 20.03 0.19 14.80
C LEU A 230 20.71 -1.16 15.05
N LEU A 231 20.02 -2.26 14.78
CA LEU A 231 20.55 -3.62 15.02
C LEU A 231 21.68 -3.96 14.05
N SER A 232 21.62 -3.45 12.82
CA SER A 232 22.73 -3.55 11.88
C SER A 232 23.98 -2.84 12.42
N ALA A 233 23.82 -1.63 12.96
CA ALA A 233 24.92 -0.89 13.57
C ALA A 233 25.47 -1.57 14.83
N VAL A 234 24.60 -2.13 15.67
CA VAL A 234 25.00 -2.92 16.85
C VAL A 234 25.83 -4.12 16.42
N PHE A 235 25.39 -4.89 15.42
CA PHE A 235 26.10 -6.05 14.94
C PHE A 235 27.44 -5.69 14.30
N ALA A 236 27.44 -4.71 13.39
CA ALA A 236 28.65 -4.23 12.74
C ALA A 236 29.64 -3.72 13.79
N GLY A 237 29.21 -2.84 14.71
CA GLY A 237 30.06 -2.31 15.77
C GLY A 237 30.64 -3.40 16.68
N ALA A 238 29.85 -4.42 17.02
CA ALA A 238 30.31 -5.56 17.83
C ALA A 238 31.40 -6.36 17.12
N VAL A 239 31.18 -6.74 15.87
CA VAL A 239 32.15 -7.52 15.08
C VAL A 239 33.40 -6.71 14.79
N LEU A 240 33.25 -5.43 14.46
CA LEU A 240 34.37 -4.51 14.25
C LEU A 240 35.23 -4.43 15.51
N ASN A 241 34.65 -4.22 16.69
CA ASN A 241 35.40 -4.12 17.94
C ASN A 241 36.15 -5.42 18.30
N ILE A 242 35.51 -6.58 18.06
CA ILE A 242 36.13 -7.90 18.31
C ILE A 242 37.28 -8.18 17.33
N GLY A 243 37.08 -7.90 16.03
CA GLY A 243 38.03 -8.22 14.97
C GLY A 243 39.13 -7.18 14.75
N TRP A 244 38.95 -5.94 15.23
CA TRP A 244 39.85 -4.81 14.93
C TRP A 244 41.32 -5.10 15.25
N LYS A 245 41.60 -5.63 16.44
CA LYS A 245 42.97 -5.93 16.87
C LYS A 245 43.64 -6.95 15.97
N ASP A 246 42.92 -7.97 15.53
CA ASP A 246 43.46 -9.04 14.68
C ASP A 246 43.67 -8.55 13.25
N VAL A 247 42.80 -7.69 12.71
CA VAL A 247 43.00 -7.06 11.40
C VAL A 247 44.17 -6.07 11.40
N THR A 248 44.32 -5.22 12.43
CA THR A 248 45.47 -4.30 12.52
C THR A 248 46.81 -5.00 12.61
N ARG A 249 46.86 -6.23 13.16
CA ARG A 249 48.07 -7.05 13.21
C ARG A 249 48.51 -7.52 11.83
N PHE A 250 47.57 -7.79 10.91
CA PHE A 250 47.88 -8.08 9.51
C PHE A 250 48.42 -6.85 8.76
N ALA A 251 47.87 -5.67 9.00
CA ALA A 251 48.34 -4.42 8.37
C ALA A 251 49.73 -3.97 8.88
N GLY A 252 50.04 -4.22 10.17
CA GLY A 252 51.35 -3.96 10.76
C GLY A 252 52.48 -4.87 10.25
N THR A 253 52.17 -6.12 9.88
CA THR A 253 53.14 -7.00 9.23
C THR A 253 53.50 -6.59 7.79
N ALA A 254 52.61 -5.89 7.09
CA ALA A 254 52.88 -5.40 5.73
C ALA A 254 53.80 -4.16 5.71
N THR A 255 53.74 -3.30 6.74
CA THR A 255 54.60 -2.12 6.86
C THR A 255 56.00 -2.44 7.37
N SER A 256 56.18 -3.51 8.16
CA SER A 256 57.50 -3.96 8.61
C SER A 256 58.35 -4.62 7.51
N ALA A 257 57.76 -4.97 6.36
CA ALA A 257 58.48 -5.51 5.20
C ALA A 257 59.03 -4.42 4.25
N ALA A 258 58.60 -3.16 4.41
CA ALA A 258 58.93 -2.07 3.49
C ALA A 258 60.09 -1.15 3.94
N HIS A 259 60.62 -1.32 5.16
CA HIS A 259 61.80 -0.58 5.63
C HIS A 259 62.95 -1.53 5.97
N ALA A 260 63.55 -2.09 4.92
CA ALA A 260 64.89 -2.68 5.02
C ALA A 260 65.84 -1.93 4.08
N SER A 261 66.61 -0.99 4.64
CA SER A 261 67.91 -0.56 4.10
C SER A 261 68.71 0.28 5.10
N PRO A 262 70.05 0.34 4.95
CA PRO A 262 70.97 0.05 6.05
C PRO A 262 71.83 1.26 6.46
N ALA A 263 72.34 1.26 7.69
CA ALA A 263 73.75 1.52 8.03
C ALA A 263 73.97 1.94 9.49
N ALA A 264 75.21 1.65 9.91
CA ALA A 264 76.05 2.37 10.87
C ALA A 264 75.96 1.99 12.36
N ALA A 265 77.08 1.40 12.79
CA ALA A 265 77.48 1.11 14.15
C ALA A 265 77.76 2.40 14.95
N GLU A 266 77.55 2.35 16.27
CA GLU A 266 78.53 2.92 17.20
C GLU A 266 78.40 2.34 18.61
N LYS A 267 79.56 2.07 19.18
CA LYS A 267 79.82 1.47 20.50
C LYS A 267 79.51 2.43 21.63
N ARG A 268 79.05 1.92 22.78
CA ARG A 268 79.43 2.43 24.10
C ARG A 268 79.69 1.29 25.08
N GLU A 269 80.85 1.38 25.72
CA GLU A 269 81.44 0.46 26.70
C GLU A 269 80.84 0.66 28.10
N GLU A 270 80.68 -0.44 28.85
CA GLU A 270 80.57 -0.42 30.32
C GLU A 270 81.75 -1.20 30.94
N PRO A 271 82.27 -0.79 32.11
CA PRO A 271 83.41 -1.44 32.76
C PRO A 271 82.99 -2.57 33.74
N PRO A 272 83.95 -3.42 34.19
CA PRO A 272 83.67 -4.82 34.55
C PRO A 272 83.82 -5.15 36.05
N ARG A 273 83.26 -6.29 36.49
CA ARG A 273 83.80 -7.19 37.55
C ARG A 273 82.93 -8.47 37.67
N LYS A 274 83.40 -9.62 37.17
CA LYS A 274 84.24 -10.67 37.80
C LYS A 274 83.50 -11.63 38.76
N GLY A 275 83.29 -12.86 38.29
CA GLY A 275 83.04 -14.08 39.09
C GLY A 275 83.03 -15.35 38.22
N LYS A 276 84.13 -16.12 38.26
CA LYS A 276 84.38 -17.46 37.64
C LYS A 276 83.50 -18.55 38.28
N LYS A 277 83.23 -19.78 37.77
CA LYS A 277 83.73 -20.63 36.67
C LYS A 277 82.78 -21.87 36.55
N GLY A 278 82.55 -22.36 35.32
CA GLY A 278 82.62 -23.80 34.99
C GLY A 278 81.33 -24.62 34.84
N GLY A 279 81.06 -25.11 33.61
CA GLY A 279 80.53 -26.46 33.38
C GLY A 279 79.30 -26.63 32.48
N LYS A 280 79.56 -27.03 31.22
CA LYS A 280 78.69 -27.74 30.23
C LYS A 280 77.41 -27.05 29.70
N ALA A 281 77.37 -26.91 28.37
CA ALA A 281 76.20 -26.53 27.59
C ALA A 281 75.07 -27.56 27.68
N PRO A 282 73.80 -27.09 27.68
CA PRO A 282 72.77 -27.69 26.86
C PRO A 282 72.23 -26.68 25.84
N GLU A 283 71.86 -27.24 24.69
CA GLU A 283 71.22 -26.66 23.51
C GLU A 283 70.53 -25.30 23.68
N ALA A 284 70.81 -24.42 22.72
CA ALA A 284 70.02 -23.22 22.47
C ALA A 284 68.55 -23.61 22.20
N ARG A 285 67.71 -23.54 23.24
CA ARG A 285 66.27 -23.41 23.08
C ARG A 285 66.01 -22.09 22.36
N LYS A 286 65.67 -22.17 21.06
CA LYS A 286 64.96 -21.09 20.37
C LYS A 286 63.81 -20.63 21.27
N PRO A 287 63.62 -19.33 21.52
CA PRO A 287 62.44 -18.88 22.21
C PRO A 287 61.24 -19.27 21.35
N LYS A 288 60.42 -20.20 21.83
CA LYS A 288 59.08 -20.40 21.26
C LYS A 288 58.35 -19.08 21.46
N ALA A 289 58.14 -18.35 20.36
CA ALA A 289 57.20 -17.25 20.34
C ALA A 289 55.89 -17.73 20.97
N SER A 290 55.40 -16.98 21.95
CA SER A 290 54.20 -17.37 22.69
C SER A 290 53.04 -17.54 21.70
N SER A 291 52.24 -18.60 21.87
CA SER A 291 51.08 -18.88 21.00
C SER A 291 49.96 -17.81 21.07
N LYS A 292 50.20 -16.68 21.74
CA LYS A 292 49.27 -15.55 21.90
C LYS A 292 49.42 -14.44 20.83
N ASP A 293 50.36 -14.57 19.89
CA ASP A 293 50.65 -13.54 18.87
C ASP A 293 50.22 -13.90 17.44
N GLN A 294 49.54 -15.03 17.20
CA GLN A 294 48.99 -15.33 15.88
C GLN A 294 47.58 -14.74 15.73
N PRO A 295 47.30 -13.99 14.64
CA PRO A 295 45.98 -13.43 14.41
C PRO A 295 44.95 -14.55 14.13
N ASP A 296 43.76 -14.38 14.69
CA ASP A 296 42.65 -15.33 14.51
C ASP A 296 41.99 -15.09 13.13
N TYR A 297 42.29 -15.97 12.18
CA TYR A 297 41.79 -15.89 10.80
C TYR A 297 40.26 -15.92 10.71
N LEU A 298 39.57 -16.56 11.65
CA LEU A 298 38.11 -16.59 11.67
C LEU A 298 37.54 -15.22 12.07
N LYS A 299 38.15 -14.55 13.06
CA LYS A 299 37.74 -13.20 13.47
C LYS A 299 38.06 -12.15 12.42
N ALA A 300 39.22 -12.25 11.78
CA ALA A 300 39.58 -11.37 10.67
C ALA A 300 38.67 -11.60 9.45
N GLY A 301 38.34 -12.85 9.12
CA GLY A 301 37.38 -13.19 8.07
C GLY A 301 35.97 -12.65 8.37
N ALA A 302 35.48 -12.85 9.58
CA ALA A 302 34.18 -12.33 10.03
C ALA A 302 34.14 -10.79 9.99
N PHE A 303 35.22 -10.11 10.39
CA PHE A 303 35.36 -8.66 10.27
C PHE A 303 35.19 -8.19 8.83
N ILE A 304 35.96 -8.77 7.90
CA ILE A 304 35.93 -8.37 6.49
C ILE A 304 34.55 -8.64 5.91
N ALA A 305 33.95 -9.81 6.19
CA ALA A 305 32.62 -10.16 5.71
C ALA A 305 31.56 -9.15 6.17
N VAL A 306 31.54 -8.79 7.46
CA VAL A 306 30.57 -7.82 7.99
C VAL A 306 30.80 -6.42 7.43
N VAL A 307 32.04 -6.00 7.23
CA VAL A 307 32.35 -4.73 6.55
C VAL A 307 31.78 -4.72 5.13
N VAL A 308 32.02 -5.79 4.35
CA VAL A 308 31.52 -5.90 2.98
C VAL A 308 30.00 -5.88 2.95
N VAL A 309 29.32 -6.68 3.78
CA VAL A 309 27.85 -6.70 3.85
C VAL A 309 27.29 -5.34 4.28
N THR A 310 27.93 -4.66 5.23
CA THR A 310 27.52 -3.30 5.66
C THR A 310 27.66 -2.29 4.52
N LEU A 311 28.74 -2.35 3.74
CA LEU A 311 28.94 -1.49 2.58
C LEU A 311 27.94 -1.78 1.46
N LEU A 312 27.61 -3.06 1.21
CA LEU A 312 26.57 -3.44 0.26
C LEU A 312 25.19 -2.92 0.68
N PHE A 313 24.85 -3.03 1.97
CA PHE A 313 23.61 -2.50 2.51
C PHE A 313 23.54 -0.97 2.36
N ALA A 314 24.57 -0.25 2.79
CA ALA A 314 24.60 1.21 2.72
C ALA A 314 24.60 1.72 1.28
N GLY A 315 25.40 1.11 0.40
CA GLY A 315 25.50 1.47 -1.02
C GLY A 315 24.20 1.20 -1.78
N GLY A 316 23.60 0.02 -1.58
CA GLY A 316 22.32 -0.34 -2.19
C GLY A 316 21.18 0.58 -1.73
N SER A 317 21.12 0.89 -0.44
CA SER A 317 20.13 1.82 0.12
C SER A 317 20.28 3.23 -0.44
N LEU A 318 21.53 3.73 -0.56
CA LEU A 318 21.79 5.04 -1.15
C LEU A 318 21.38 5.09 -2.62
N GLN A 319 21.71 4.05 -3.40
CA GLN A 319 21.33 3.96 -4.81
C GLN A 319 19.80 3.94 -4.98
N ALA A 320 19.09 3.16 -4.17
CA ALA A 320 17.63 3.11 -4.18
C ALA A 320 17.01 4.47 -3.85
N ASN A 321 17.52 5.17 -2.84
CA ASN A 321 17.04 6.51 -2.46
C ASN A 321 17.27 7.54 -3.58
N ILE A 322 18.42 7.51 -4.25
CA ILE A 322 18.71 8.38 -5.39
C ILE A 322 17.76 8.08 -6.56
N ALA A 323 17.54 6.79 -6.86
CA ALA A 323 16.62 6.40 -7.91
C ALA A 323 15.18 6.87 -7.63
N LEU A 324 14.70 6.69 -6.39
CA LEU A 324 13.39 7.18 -5.97
C LEU A 324 13.28 8.70 -6.09
N ALA A 325 14.29 9.44 -5.62
CA ALA A 325 14.31 10.90 -5.69
C ALA A 325 14.29 11.42 -7.14
N ASN A 326 15.00 10.76 -8.06
CA ASN A 326 15.02 11.12 -9.48
C ASN A 326 13.67 10.86 -10.16
N ASN A 327 12.91 9.85 -9.69
CA ASN A 327 11.61 9.49 -10.25
C ASN A 327 10.44 10.25 -9.62
N ALA A 328 10.63 10.89 -8.45
CA ALA A 328 9.59 11.63 -7.72
C ALA A 328 9.32 13.05 -8.29
N ARG A 329 9.28 13.18 -9.63
CA ARG A 329 8.88 14.44 -10.27
C ARG A 329 7.43 14.78 -9.86
N TYR A 330 7.13 16.06 -9.66
CA TYR A 330 5.83 16.56 -9.16
C TYR A 330 5.41 16.00 -7.78
N GLY A 331 6.37 15.65 -6.91
CA GLY A 331 6.05 15.16 -5.58
C GLY A 331 5.39 13.77 -5.56
N GLY A 332 5.54 13.00 -6.65
CA GLY A 332 4.98 11.66 -6.78
C GLY A 332 3.63 11.59 -7.52
N VAL A 333 3.07 12.73 -7.97
CA VAL A 333 1.92 12.75 -8.87
C VAL A 333 2.38 12.46 -10.28
N ASP A 334 1.69 11.54 -10.96
CA ASP A 334 1.97 11.27 -12.37
C ASP A 334 1.72 12.53 -13.23
N SER A 335 2.57 12.71 -14.24
CA SER A 335 2.50 13.85 -15.15
C SER A 335 1.19 13.98 -15.92
N GLN A 336 0.54 12.86 -16.25
CA GLN A 336 -0.73 12.87 -16.99
C GLN A 336 -1.88 13.26 -16.07
N TRP A 337 -1.87 12.78 -14.83
CA TRP A 337 -2.79 13.24 -13.79
C TRP A 337 -2.60 14.72 -13.45
N MET A 338 -1.36 15.20 -13.34
CA MET A 338 -1.07 16.62 -13.09
C MET A 338 -1.66 17.50 -14.19
N GLU A 339 -1.40 17.17 -15.46
CA GLU A 339 -1.91 17.92 -16.62
C GLU A 339 -3.44 17.94 -16.65
N ALA A 340 -4.09 16.78 -16.51
CA ALA A 340 -5.54 16.68 -16.56
C ALA A 340 -6.21 17.48 -15.41
N LEU A 341 -5.63 17.47 -14.21
CA LEU A 341 -6.18 18.20 -13.06
C LEU A 341 -5.91 19.70 -13.11
N GLU A 342 -4.77 20.14 -13.67
CA GLU A 342 -4.53 21.55 -13.97
C GLU A 342 -5.55 22.07 -14.99
N TRP A 343 -5.81 21.29 -16.05
CA TRP A 343 -6.86 21.60 -17.02
C TRP A 343 -8.23 21.66 -16.35
N MET A 344 -8.59 20.68 -15.51
CA MET A 344 -9.87 20.67 -14.81
C MET A 344 -10.05 21.92 -13.94
N GLY A 345 -9.02 22.30 -13.19
CA GLY A 345 -9.05 23.48 -12.33
C GLY A 345 -9.30 24.78 -13.11
N ALA A 346 -8.75 24.88 -14.32
CA ALA A 346 -8.86 26.06 -15.18
C ALA A 346 -10.14 26.09 -16.06
N ASN A 347 -10.67 24.94 -16.46
CA ASN A 347 -11.69 24.84 -17.53
C ASN A 347 -13.07 24.36 -17.06
N THR A 348 -13.24 23.99 -15.79
CA THR A 348 -14.56 23.61 -15.24
C THR A 348 -15.11 24.71 -14.33
N PRO A 349 -16.44 24.84 -14.13
CA PRO A 349 -17.01 25.88 -13.26
C PRO A 349 -16.48 25.81 -11.82
N ASN A 350 -16.33 26.96 -11.15
CA ASN A 350 -15.89 26.96 -9.75
C ASN A 350 -17.05 26.51 -8.84
N PRO A 351 -16.86 25.49 -7.98
CA PRO A 351 -17.92 24.99 -7.09
C PRO A 351 -18.23 25.92 -5.90
N GLY A 352 -17.53 27.05 -5.76
CA GLY A 352 -17.79 28.07 -4.74
C GLY A 352 -17.23 27.77 -3.35
N VAL A 353 -16.53 26.65 -3.17
CA VAL A 353 -15.93 26.26 -1.89
C VAL A 353 -14.61 27.01 -1.65
N ASP A 354 -14.50 27.70 -0.52
CA ASP A 354 -13.25 28.27 -0.05
C ASP A 354 -12.42 27.21 0.70
N TYR A 355 -11.40 26.68 0.02
CA TYR A 355 -10.49 25.68 0.55
C TYR A 355 -9.53 26.20 1.64
N THR A 356 -9.50 27.51 1.89
CA THR A 356 -8.65 28.13 2.91
C THR A 356 -9.42 28.61 4.14
N ALA A 357 -10.75 28.55 4.09
CA ALA A 357 -11.60 28.92 5.21
C ALA A 357 -11.48 27.92 6.37
N ILE A 358 -11.59 28.43 7.60
CA ILE A 358 -11.75 27.59 8.78
C ILE A 358 -13.21 27.15 8.82
N LEU A 359 -13.45 25.86 8.53
CA LEU A 359 -14.80 25.30 8.45
C LEU A 359 -15.22 24.70 9.78
N ASP A 360 -16.46 24.98 10.21
CA ASP A 360 -17.11 24.28 11.30
C ASP A 360 -17.98 23.16 10.72
N GLN A 361 -17.70 21.91 11.11
CA GLN A 361 -18.38 20.73 10.60
C GLN A 361 -19.90 20.76 10.80
N LYS A 362 -20.40 21.39 11.87
CA LYS A 362 -21.83 21.41 12.22
C LYS A 362 -22.60 22.47 11.45
N THR A 363 -21.93 23.53 11.01
CA THR A 363 -22.58 24.66 10.31
C THR A 363 -22.22 24.73 8.84
N PHE A 364 -21.25 23.96 8.36
CA PHE A 364 -20.85 23.95 6.97
C PHE A 364 -21.95 23.37 6.08
N THR A 365 -22.28 24.10 5.02
CA THR A 365 -23.15 23.66 3.92
C THR A 365 -22.45 23.98 2.62
N TYR A 366 -22.53 23.05 1.66
CA TYR A 366 -22.01 23.30 0.33
C TYR A 366 -22.80 24.42 -0.37
N PRO A 367 -22.17 25.23 -1.22
CA PRO A 367 -22.87 26.17 -2.10
C PRO A 367 -23.89 25.47 -3.00
N GLU A 368 -24.98 26.14 -3.34
CA GLU A 368 -26.09 25.55 -4.13
C GLU A 368 -25.64 25.01 -5.50
N ASP A 369 -24.75 25.75 -6.19
CA ASP A 369 -24.23 25.37 -7.52
C ASP A 369 -22.99 24.47 -7.46
N SER A 370 -22.65 23.95 -6.27
CA SER A 370 -21.50 23.04 -6.13
C SER A 370 -21.78 21.68 -6.75
N TYR A 371 -20.72 21.00 -7.16
CA TYR A 371 -20.81 19.68 -7.78
C TYR A 371 -19.65 18.78 -7.38
N GLY A 372 -19.89 17.48 -7.43
CA GLY A 372 -18.91 16.43 -7.20
C GLY A 372 -18.14 16.01 -8.45
N VAL A 373 -16.94 15.48 -8.22
CA VAL A 373 -16.11 14.80 -9.22
C VAL A 373 -15.93 13.34 -8.81
N MET A 374 -16.42 12.43 -9.64
CA MET A 374 -16.28 10.99 -9.44
C MET A 374 -14.94 10.52 -10.00
N SER A 375 -14.14 9.86 -9.18
CA SER A 375 -12.95 9.11 -9.62
C SER A 375 -12.73 7.92 -8.69
N TRP A 376 -11.65 7.16 -8.88
CA TRP A 376 -11.23 6.20 -7.86
C TRP A 376 -10.63 6.91 -6.65
N TRP A 377 -10.78 6.32 -5.46
CA TRP A 377 -10.50 7.00 -4.18
C TRP A 377 -9.06 7.43 -4.00
N ASP A 378 -8.12 6.71 -4.61
CA ASP A 378 -6.69 7.07 -4.66
C ASP A 378 -6.45 8.52 -5.11
N TYR A 379 -7.32 9.05 -5.98
CA TYR A 379 -7.10 10.32 -6.68
C TYR A 379 -7.82 11.51 -6.03
N GLY A 380 -8.66 11.30 -5.01
CA GLY A 380 -9.50 12.35 -4.42
C GLY A 380 -8.69 13.52 -3.82
N HIS A 381 -7.54 13.25 -3.19
CA HIS A 381 -6.67 14.31 -2.69
C HIS A 381 -6.06 15.15 -3.81
N TRP A 382 -5.73 14.55 -4.96
CA TRP A 382 -5.20 15.28 -6.11
C TRP A 382 -6.28 16.18 -6.72
N ILE A 383 -7.51 15.68 -6.89
CA ILE A 383 -8.66 16.48 -7.35
C ILE A 383 -8.89 17.69 -6.43
N THR A 384 -8.80 17.48 -5.11
CA THR A 384 -8.96 18.57 -4.14
C THR A 384 -7.82 19.59 -4.22
N LEU A 385 -6.57 19.11 -4.20
CA LEU A 385 -5.40 19.97 -4.04
C LEU A 385 -5.03 20.71 -5.33
N ILE A 386 -5.09 20.02 -6.47
CA ILE A 386 -4.62 20.55 -7.77
C ILE A 386 -5.78 21.23 -8.49
N ALA A 387 -6.89 20.50 -8.71
CA ALA A 387 -8.02 21.03 -9.47
C ALA A 387 -8.93 21.94 -8.64
N LYS A 388 -8.84 21.91 -7.30
CA LYS A 388 -9.77 22.63 -6.39
C LYS A 388 -11.22 22.31 -6.73
N ARG A 389 -11.52 21.02 -6.90
CA ARG A 389 -12.89 20.49 -7.07
C ARG A 389 -13.21 19.52 -5.94
N ILE A 390 -14.49 19.23 -5.76
CA ILE A 390 -14.98 18.41 -4.65
C ILE A 390 -14.99 16.95 -5.12
N PRO A 391 -14.09 16.08 -4.65
CA PRO A 391 -14.14 14.69 -5.04
C PRO A 391 -15.27 13.98 -4.28
N ASN A 392 -16.01 13.10 -4.95
CA ASN A 392 -17.06 12.30 -4.29
C ASN A 392 -16.48 11.25 -3.32
N ASN A 393 -15.19 10.93 -3.45
CA ASN A 393 -14.47 9.93 -2.67
C ASN A 393 -13.00 10.35 -2.46
N ASN A 394 -12.31 9.76 -1.48
CA ASN A 394 -10.94 10.18 -1.16
C ASN A 394 -10.06 9.09 -0.53
N PRO A 395 -8.73 9.32 -0.43
CA PRO A 395 -7.77 8.41 0.21
C PRO A 395 -8.04 8.02 1.67
N PHE A 396 -9.00 8.66 2.36
CA PHE A 396 -9.49 8.18 3.65
C PHE A 396 -10.54 7.06 3.52
N GLN A 397 -10.71 6.52 2.32
CA GLN A 397 -11.69 5.49 1.95
C GLN A 397 -13.14 5.94 2.15
N HIS A 398 -13.37 7.26 2.19
CA HIS A 398 -14.71 7.81 2.20
C HIS A 398 -15.31 7.79 0.78
N GLY A 399 -16.59 7.46 0.65
CA GLY A 399 -17.29 7.44 -0.64
C GLY A 399 -16.91 6.28 -1.57
N VAL A 400 -16.22 5.23 -1.07
CA VAL A 400 -15.78 4.08 -1.88
C VAL A 400 -16.84 2.98 -1.93
N ALA A 401 -17.27 2.54 -0.76
CA ALA A 401 -18.30 1.52 -0.58
C ALA A 401 -19.70 2.13 -0.43
N GLY A 402 -20.71 1.27 -0.45
CA GLY A 402 -22.11 1.65 -0.26
C GLY A 402 -22.87 1.88 -1.57
N PRO A 403 -24.18 2.19 -1.49
CA PRO A 403 -25.05 2.26 -2.67
C PRO A 403 -24.65 3.36 -3.66
N ASN A 404 -24.03 4.44 -3.19
CA ASN A 404 -23.54 5.54 -4.03
C ASN A 404 -22.00 5.62 -4.08
N GLY A 405 -21.33 4.52 -3.71
CA GLY A 405 -19.86 4.47 -3.67
C GLY A 405 -19.23 4.39 -5.06
N SER A 406 -18.00 4.89 -5.19
CA SER A 406 -17.26 4.85 -6.46
C SER A 406 -17.02 3.43 -6.97
N ALA A 407 -16.83 2.46 -6.08
CA ALA A 407 -16.68 1.06 -6.45
C ALA A 407 -17.88 0.55 -7.26
N ARG A 408 -19.09 0.78 -6.73
CA ARG A 408 -20.34 0.38 -7.39
C ARG A 408 -20.58 1.14 -8.69
N TYR A 409 -20.22 2.42 -8.75
CA TYR A 409 -20.32 3.21 -9.99
C TYR A 409 -19.43 2.63 -11.10
N PHE A 410 -18.14 2.39 -10.84
CA PHE A 410 -17.21 1.98 -11.90
C PHE A 410 -17.49 0.59 -12.46
N VAL A 411 -18.01 -0.34 -11.65
CA VAL A 411 -18.35 -1.70 -12.09
C VAL A 411 -19.82 -1.85 -12.51
N ALA A 412 -20.62 -0.79 -12.43
CA ALA A 412 -21.99 -0.83 -12.93
C ALA A 412 -21.98 -1.13 -14.43
N THR A 413 -22.75 -2.13 -14.85
CA THR A 413 -22.92 -2.51 -16.26
C THR A 413 -24.13 -1.85 -16.91
N ASP A 414 -24.97 -1.21 -16.10
CA ASP A 414 -26.17 -0.49 -16.49
C ASP A 414 -26.01 1.02 -16.26
N GLU A 415 -26.28 1.81 -17.31
CA GLU A 415 -26.11 3.27 -17.28
C GLU A 415 -27.15 3.95 -16.37
N GLU A 416 -28.39 3.45 -16.32
CA GLU A 416 -29.43 4.04 -15.47
C GLU A 416 -29.05 3.93 -13.98
N THR A 417 -28.52 2.77 -13.58
CA THR A 417 -27.99 2.53 -12.23
C THR A 417 -26.80 3.43 -11.92
N ALA A 418 -25.86 3.59 -12.86
CA ALA A 418 -24.72 4.48 -12.69
C ALA A 418 -25.14 5.95 -12.55
N ASN A 419 -26.10 6.40 -13.36
CA ASN A 419 -26.63 7.76 -13.34
C ASN A 419 -27.29 8.09 -11.99
N LYS A 420 -28.12 7.18 -11.46
CA LYS A 420 -28.74 7.32 -10.13
C LYS A 420 -27.69 7.52 -9.02
N ILE A 421 -26.53 6.87 -9.13
CA ILE A 421 -25.44 7.05 -8.16
C ILE A 421 -24.92 8.49 -8.22
N LEU A 422 -24.65 9.01 -9.42
CA LEU A 422 -24.16 10.36 -9.63
C LEU A 422 -25.18 11.43 -9.21
N ASP A 423 -26.45 11.23 -9.56
CA ASP A 423 -27.56 12.12 -9.18
C ASP A 423 -27.71 12.24 -7.66
N ASN A 424 -27.64 11.11 -6.95
CA ASN A 424 -27.79 11.07 -5.49
C ASN A 424 -26.73 11.86 -4.73
N ILE A 425 -25.56 12.10 -5.35
CA ILE A 425 -24.41 12.75 -4.71
C ILE A 425 -23.97 14.02 -5.46
N GLY A 426 -24.78 14.50 -6.41
CA GLY A 426 -24.56 15.75 -7.14
C GLY A 426 -23.27 15.75 -7.97
N THR A 427 -22.92 14.66 -8.65
CA THR A 427 -21.72 14.59 -9.49
C THR A 427 -21.96 15.24 -10.86
N ARG A 428 -20.96 15.99 -11.35
CA ARG A 428 -20.97 16.55 -12.71
C ARG A 428 -19.84 16.02 -13.60
N TYR A 429 -18.69 15.67 -13.03
CA TYR A 429 -17.55 15.19 -13.81
C TYR A 429 -17.09 13.83 -13.32
N VAL A 430 -16.56 13.04 -14.24
CA VAL A 430 -15.97 11.72 -13.98
C VAL A 430 -14.56 11.69 -14.54
N VAL A 431 -13.59 11.26 -13.74
CA VAL A 431 -12.19 11.11 -14.17
C VAL A 431 -11.79 9.65 -14.12
N THR A 432 -11.35 9.11 -15.25
CA THR A 432 -10.85 7.73 -15.38
C THR A 432 -9.39 7.72 -15.79
N ASP A 433 -8.67 6.68 -15.40
CA ASP A 433 -7.31 6.43 -15.86
C ASP A 433 -7.09 4.96 -16.23
N ILE A 434 -6.02 4.71 -16.99
CA ILE A 434 -5.71 3.37 -17.48
C ILE A 434 -5.47 2.37 -16.34
N GLN A 435 -4.97 2.82 -15.19
CA GLN A 435 -4.76 1.95 -14.04
C GLN A 435 -6.09 1.47 -13.47
N LEU A 436 -7.10 2.35 -13.35
CA LEU A 436 -8.44 1.97 -12.89
C LEU A 436 -9.10 0.92 -13.80
N ASP A 437 -8.94 1.05 -15.12
CA ASP A 437 -9.51 0.12 -16.10
C ASP A 437 -8.75 -1.23 -16.18
N THR A 438 -7.49 -1.27 -15.73
CA THR A 438 -6.63 -2.46 -15.81
C THR A 438 -6.13 -2.90 -14.44
N GLY A 439 -4.90 -2.53 -14.05
CA GLY A 439 -4.20 -3.06 -12.88
C GLY A 439 -4.95 -2.88 -11.55
N LYS A 440 -5.76 -1.83 -11.42
CA LYS A 440 -6.57 -1.55 -10.22
C LYS A 440 -8.00 -2.06 -10.31
N PHE A 441 -8.49 -2.54 -11.46
CA PHE A 441 -9.89 -2.94 -11.67
C PHE A 441 -10.39 -3.98 -10.64
N HIS A 442 -9.50 -4.86 -10.19
CA HIS A 442 -9.81 -5.83 -9.13
C HIS A 442 -10.33 -5.18 -7.83
N ALA A 443 -9.89 -3.95 -7.52
CA ALA A 443 -10.26 -3.23 -6.30
C ALA A 443 -11.72 -2.73 -6.34
N PRO A 444 -12.19 -1.89 -7.28
CA PRO A 444 -13.60 -1.50 -7.33
C PRO A 444 -14.54 -2.70 -7.43
N ALA A 445 -14.17 -3.79 -8.13
CA ALA A 445 -14.97 -5.01 -8.14
C ALA A 445 -15.12 -5.64 -6.73
N THR A 446 -14.01 -5.76 -5.98
CA THR A 446 -14.01 -6.31 -4.61
C THR A 446 -14.69 -5.38 -3.60
N TRP A 447 -14.56 -4.06 -3.77
CA TRP A 447 -15.22 -3.08 -2.90
C TRP A 447 -16.73 -2.98 -3.16
N ALA A 448 -17.17 -3.23 -4.40
CA ALA A 448 -18.58 -3.25 -4.75
C ALA A 448 -19.28 -4.51 -4.22
N ASP A 449 -18.63 -5.66 -4.36
CA ASP A 449 -19.11 -6.95 -3.84
C ASP A 449 -17.90 -7.81 -3.39
N PRO A 450 -17.60 -7.89 -2.08
CA PRO A 450 -16.47 -8.67 -1.58
C PRO A 450 -16.60 -10.18 -1.74
N ASP A 451 -17.82 -10.70 -1.87
CA ASP A 451 -18.09 -12.13 -2.01
C ASP A 451 -17.88 -12.59 -3.46
N VAL A 452 -18.19 -11.71 -4.42
CA VAL A 452 -18.06 -11.97 -5.86
C VAL A 452 -16.71 -11.51 -6.42
N GLY A 453 -16.28 -10.32 -6.03
CA GLY A 453 -15.06 -9.67 -6.50
C GLY A 453 -15.00 -9.52 -8.01
N ARG A 454 -13.81 -9.72 -8.60
CA ARG A 454 -13.57 -9.54 -10.03
C ARG A 454 -14.04 -10.68 -10.92
N SER A 455 -14.45 -11.82 -10.35
CA SER A 455 -14.71 -13.07 -11.09
C SER A 455 -15.68 -12.94 -12.27
N PRO A 456 -16.77 -12.15 -12.21
CA PRO A 456 -17.68 -11.98 -13.34
C PRO A 456 -17.05 -11.25 -14.52
N PHE A 457 -16.06 -10.39 -14.27
CA PHE A 457 -15.45 -9.49 -15.24
C PHE A 457 -14.11 -10.05 -15.76
N GLU A 458 -13.32 -10.60 -14.84
CA GLU A 458 -11.98 -11.16 -15.06
C GLU A 458 -11.92 -12.64 -14.65
N PRO A 459 -12.69 -13.55 -15.29
CA PRO A 459 -12.73 -14.94 -14.88
C PRO A 459 -11.37 -15.61 -15.03
N GLN A 460 -11.03 -16.47 -14.06
CA GLN A 460 -9.80 -17.25 -14.07
C GLN A 460 -10.10 -18.71 -14.40
N PHE A 461 -9.36 -19.24 -15.36
CA PHE A 461 -9.45 -20.64 -15.77
C PHE A 461 -8.11 -21.35 -15.65
N PHE A 462 -8.16 -22.64 -15.37
CA PHE A 462 -7.03 -23.51 -15.60
C PHE A 462 -6.92 -23.88 -17.07
N VAL A 463 -5.79 -23.53 -17.68
CA VAL A 463 -5.45 -23.85 -19.07
C VAL A 463 -4.37 -24.94 -19.07
N PRO A 464 -4.55 -26.05 -19.82
CA PRO A 464 -3.54 -27.10 -19.93
C PRO A 464 -2.24 -26.55 -20.54
N THR A 465 -1.10 -26.84 -19.91
CA THR A 465 0.22 -26.38 -20.39
C THR A 465 0.72 -27.13 -21.64
N SER A 466 0.12 -28.27 -21.96
CA SER A 466 0.30 -28.99 -23.23
C SER A 466 -0.87 -29.96 -23.47
N THR A 467 -1.01 -30.49 -24.68
CA THR A 467 -2.06 -31.44 -25.08
C THR A 467 -2.04 -32.78 -24.32
N ALA A 468 -0.94 -33.09 -23.62
CA ALA A 468 -0.81 -34.27 -22.75
C ALA A 468 -0.55 -33.91 -21.27
N ALA A 469 -0.71 -32.63 -20.89
CA ALA A 469 -0.27 -32.15 -19.59
C ALA A 469 -1.15 -32.63 -18.42
N THR A 470 -0.48 -33.04 -17.35
CA THR A 470 -1.03 -33.13 -15.99
C THR A 470 -0.91 -31.82 -15.22
N SER A 471 -0.30 -30.78 -15.83
CA SER A 471 -0.06 -29.46 -15.24
C SER A 471 -0.89 -28.37 -15.92
N TYR A 472 -1.53 -27.55 -15.10
CA TYR A 472 -2.37 -26.44 -15.50
C TYR A 472 -1.75 -25.11 -15.07
N GLN A 473 -2.05 -24.06 -15.82
CA GLN A 473 -1.75 -22.68 -15.44
C GLN A 473 -3.06 -21.93 -15.20
N ALA A 474 -3.16 -21.17 -14.10
CA ALA A 474 -4.26 -20.24 -13.89
C ALA A 474 -4.06 -19.02 -14.79
N VAL A 475 -5.02 -18.76 -15.67
CA VAL A 475 -4.97 -17.67 -16.64
C VAL A 475 -6.23 -16.81 -16.47
N PRO A 476 -6.11 -15.49 -16.21
CA PRO A 476 -7.22 -14.56 -16.29
C PRO A 476 -7.60 -14.24 -17.74
N PHE A 477 -8.87 -13.95 -17.96
CA PHE A 477 -9.46 -13.52 -19.22
C PHE A 477 -10.41 -12.35 -18.97
N TYR A 478 -10.82 -11.63 -20.01
CA TYR A 478 -11.95 -10.70 -19.94
C TYR A 478 -13.22 -11.36 -20.46
N SER A 479 -14.31 -11.20 -19.73
CA SER A 479 -15.68 -11.55 -20.15
C SER A 479 -16.39 -10.34 -20.78
N GLN A 480 -17.62 -10.52 -21.25
CA GLN A 480 -18.41 -9.41 -21.75
C GLN A 480 -18.76 -8.39 -20.65
N GLU A 481 -18.97 -8.88 -19.42
CA GLU A 481 -19.32 -8.05 -18.27
C GLU A 481 -18.27 -6.98 -17.99
N TYR A 482 -16.97 -7.27 -18.19
CA TYR A 482 -15.90 -6.28 -18.06
C TYR A 482 -16.11 -5.10 -19.01
N TYR A 483 -16.38 -5.38 -20.29
CA TYR A 483 -16.58 -4.35 -21.32
C TYR A 483 -17.86 -3.53 -21.12
N LEU A 484 -18.84 -4.08 -20.40
CA LEU A 484 -20.08 -3.37 -20.06
C LEU A 484 -19.93 -2.41 -18.88
N THR A 485 -18.87 -2.54 -18.08
CA THR A 485 -18.66 -1.67 -16.92
C THR A 485 -18.51 -0.19 -17.30
N MET A 486 -18.95 0.71 -16.42
CA MET A 486 -18.78 2.16 -16.61
C MET A 486 -17.32 2.55 -16.85
N VAL A 487 -16.38 1.97 -16.12
CA VAL A 487 -14.94 2.28 -16.33
C VAL A 487 -14.51 1.92 -17.75
N SER A 488 -14.89 0.75 -18.27
CA SER A 488 -14.52 0.33 -19.62
C SER A 488 -15.23 1.17 -20.69
N ARG A 489 -16.54 1.39 -20.54
CA ARG A 489 -17.35 2.21 -21.46
C ARG A 489 -16.83 3.65 -21.57
N LEU A 490 -16.45 4.25 -20.45
CA LEU A 490 -15.84 5.58 -20.43
C LEU A 490 -14.42 5.52 -20.98
N HIS A 491 -13.54 4.72 -20.39
CA HIS A 491 -12.11 4.79 -20.65
C HIS A 491 -11.74 4.18 -22.00
N ASN A 492 -12.23 3.00 -22.34
CA ASN A 492 -11.80 2.27 -23.54
C ASN A 492 -12.54 2.73 -24.80
N PHE A 493 -13.81 3.09 -24.66
CA PHE A 493 -14.69 3.39 -25.80
C PHE A 493 -15.11 4.85 -25.91
N ASP A 494 -14.59 5.75 -25.04
CA ASP A 494 -14.92 7.18 -25.04
C ASP A 494 -16.43 7.48 -24.89
N GLY A 495 -17.18 6.54 -24.30
CA GLY A 495 -18.64 6.56 -24.23
C GLY A 495 -19.36 6.17 -25.53
N SER A 496 -18.64 5.82 -26.60
CA SER A 496 -19.25 5.33 -27.85
C SER A 496 -19.65 3.86 -27.77
N MET A 497 -20.61 3.46 -28.60
CA MET A 497 -20.87 2.06 -28.89
C MET A 497 -19.63 1.40 -29.51
N ALA A 498 -19.34 0.17 -29.10
CA ALA A 498 -18.28 -0.66 -29.67
C ALA A 498 -18.84 -2.00 -30.13
N ASP A 499 -18.57 -2.37 -31.37
CA ASP A 499 -18.90 -3.70 -31.91
C ASP A 499 -17.73 -4.66 -31.63
N PRO A 500 -17.98 -5.97 -31.45
CA PRO A 500 -16.93 -6.92 -31.19
C PRO A 500 -15.99 -7.05 -32.38
N THR A 501 -14.73 -7.39 -32.11
CA THR A 501 -13.78 -7.63 -33.19
C THR A 501 -14.13 -8.86 -34.02
N SER A 502 -13.55 -8.96 -35.21
CA SER A 502 -13.74 -10.11 -36.08
C SER A 502 -13.20 -11.43 -35.52
N GLN A 503 -12.46 -11.45 -34.41
CA GLN A 503 -11.97 -12.67 -33.76
C GLN A 503 -12.02 -12.59 -32.22
N VAL A 504 -12.80 -13.48 -31.61
CA VAL A 504 -12.92 -13.68 -30.16
C VAL A 504 -12.50 -15.10 -29.78
N ILE A 505 -12.29 -15.37 -28.49
CA ILE A 505 -11.99 -16.72 -28.01
C ILE A 505 -13.29 -17.39 -27.61
N TYR A 506 -13.70 -18.40 -28.38
CA TYR A 506 -14.68 -19.39 -27.95
C TYR A 506 -13.97 -20.39 -27.02
N ALA A 507 -14.48 -20.59 -25.81
CA ALA A 507 -13.91 -21.49 -24.83
C ALA A 507 -14.95 -22.45 -24.27
N GLU A 508 -14.68 -23.76 -24.34
CA GLU A 508 -15.40 -24.80 -23.62
C GLU A 508 -14.65 -25.12 -22.33
N TYR A 509 -15.37 -25.21 -21.21
CA TYR A 509 -14.80 -25.46 -19.90
C TYR A 509 -15.67 -26.37 -19.05
N ARG A 510 -15.06 -26.94 -18.00
CA ARG A 510 -15.74 -27.70 -16.96
C ARG A 510 -15.67 -26.97 -15.64
N ASP A 511 -16.77 -26.97 -14.89
CA ASP A 511 -16.83 -26.37 -13.55
C ASP A 511 -15.79 -27.00 -12.62
N ALA A 512 -15.28 -26.19 -11.69
CA ALA A 512 -14.24 -26.58 -10.74
C ALA A 512 -14.54 -27.91 -10.03
N GLY A 513 -15.77 -28.07 -9.51
CA GLY A 513 -16.20 -29.30 -8.83
C GLY A 513 -16.25 -30.51 -9.76
N THR A 514 -16.70 -30.32 -11.00
CA THR A 514 -16.80 -31.37 -12.02
C THR A 514 -15.43 -31.81 -12.57
N ALA A 515 -14.47 -30.88 -12.56
CA ALA A 515 -13.08 -31.12 -12.94
C ALA A 515 -12.19 -31.57 -11.76
N ASN A 516 -12.72 -31.62 -10.53
CA ASN A 516 -11.95 -31.84 -9.30
C ASN A 516 -10.74 -30.90 -9.17
N ALA A 517 -10.97 -29.62 -9.47
CA ALA A 517 -9.97 -28.55 -9.45
C ALA A 517 -10.46 -27.37 -8.61
N SER A 518 -9.56 -26.45 -8.25
CA SER A 518 -9.91 -25.22 -7.52
C SER A 518 -10.49 -24.12 -8.41
N LEU A 519 -10.31 -24.22 -9.73
CA LEU A 519 -10.83 -23.29 -10.73
C LEU A 519 -11.48 -24.07 -11.87
N PRO A 520 -12.42 -23.47 -12.62
CA PRO A 520 -12.93 -24.07 -13.85
C PRO A 520 -11.80 -24.35 -14.84
N VAL A 521 -11.88 -25.48 -15.54
CA VAL A 521 -10.80 -25.98 -16.43
C VAL A 521 -11.25 -25.84 -17.87
N ILE A 522 -10.50 -25.07 -18.67
CA ILE A 522 -10.71 -25.00 -20.11
C ILE A 522 -10.32 -26.34 -20.74
N THR A 523 -11.24 -26.91 -21.52
CA THR A 523 -11.03 -28.16 -22.25
C THR A 523 -10.76 -27.92 -23.74
N ARG A 524 -11.26 -26.81 -24.29
CA ARG A 524 -11.04 -26.43 -25.70
C ARG A 524 -11.14 -24.92 -25.85
N THR A 525 -10.28 -24.36 -26.69
CA THR A 525 -10.37 -22.97 -27.15
C THR A 525 -10.27 -22.89 -28.65
N GLU A 526 -10.99 -21.97 -29.26
CA GLU A 526 -10.93 -21.68 -30.69
C GLU A 526 -11.08 -20.18 -30.93
N GLN A 527 -10.34 -19.63 -31.88
CA GLN A 527 -10.56 -18.25 -32.32
C GLN A 527 -11.63 -18.25 -33.40
N MET A 528 -12.70 -17.50 -33.19
CA MET A 528 -13.88 -17.50 -34.04
C MET A 528 -14.38 -16.07 -34.27
N ASN A 529 -15.13 -15.84 -35.35
CA ASN A 529 -15.84 -14.59 -35.51
C ASN A 529 -16.87 -14.41 -34.39
N ALA A 530 -17.00 -13.20 -33.84
CA ALA A 530 -17.86 -12.95 -32.67
C ALA A 530 -19.30 -13.46 -32.83
N THR A 531 -19.93 -13.21 -33.99
CA THR A 531 -21.32 -13.63 -34.26
C THR A 531 -21.43 -15.16 -34.37
N GLU A 532 -20.47 -15.79 -35.03
CA GLU A 532 -20.41 -17.25 -35.16
C GLU A 532 -20.12 -17.93 -33.81
N ALA A 533 -19.23 -17.33 -33.03
CA ALA A 533 -18.84 -17.79 -31.71
C ALA A 533 -20.01 -17.71 -30.73
N ALA A 534 -20.77 -16.60 -30.72
CA ALA A 534 -21.97 -16.46 -29.89
C ALA A 534 -23.00 -17.54 -30.22
N THR A 535 -23.23 -17.80 -31.52
CA THR A 535 -24.11 -18.89 -31.98
C THR A 535 -23.61 -20.26 -31.51
N ALA A 536 -22.28 -20.49 -31.57
CA ALA A 536 -21.67 -21.74 -31.11
C ALA A 536 -21.79 -21.93 -29.59
N VAL A 537 -21.63 -20.87 -28.79
CA VAL A 537 -21.85 -20.89 -27.33
C VAL A 537 -23.27 -21.33 -27.01
N GLU A 538 -24.28 -20.70 -27.63
CA GLU A 538 -25.68 -21.07 -27.42
C GLU A 538 -25.96 -22.52 -27.83
N ALA A 539 -25.41 -22.96 -28.97
CA ALA A 539 -25.59 -24.31 -29.47
C ALA A 539 -24.97 -25.37 -28.55
N TYR A 540 -23.78 -25.11 -28.03
CA TYR A 540 -23.10 -25.97 -27.07
C TYR A 540 -23.87 -26.05 -25.75
N ASN A 541 -24.16 -24.90 -25.14
CA ASN A 541 -24.78 -24.82 -23.81
C ASN A 541 -26.19 -25.44 -23.75
N ARG A 542 -26.91 -25.48 -24.88
CA ARG A 542 -28.23 -26.13 -24.95
C ARG A 542 -28.20 -27.63 -24.67
N ASN A 543 -27.10 -28.32 -25.02
CA ASN A 543 -26.95 -29.77 -24.91
C ASN A 543 -25.70 -30.17 -24.10
N ALA A 544 -25.11 -29.23 -23.36
CA ALA A 544 -23.86 -29.48 -22.67
C ALA A 544 -24.06 -30.53 -21.55
N PRO A 545 -23.10 -31.46 -21.37
CA PRO A 545 -23.09 -32.34 -20.20
C PRO A 545 -23.13 -31.53 -18.90
N ALA A 546 -23.69 -32.12 -17.83
CA ALA A 546 -23.74 -31.46 -16.53
C ALA A 546 -22.34 -31.02 -16.07
N GLY A 547 -22.21 -29.72 -15.75
CA GLY A 547 -20.95 -29.11 -15.31
C GLY A 547 -19.95 -28.80 -16.43
N SER A 548 -20.38 -28.86 -17.70
CA SER A 548 -19.64 -28.35 -18.86
C SER A 548 -20.39 -27.17 -19.47
N HIS A 549 -19.64 -26.16 -19.92
CA HIS A 549 -20.20 -24.94 -20.51
C HIS A 549 -19.29 -24.41 -21.62
N ALA A 550 -19.82 -23.52 -22.45
CA ALA A 550 -19.08 -22.71 -23.39
C ALA A 550 -19.30 -21.22 -23.09
N THR A 551 -18.30 -20.38 -23.36
CA THR A 551 -18.36 -18.92 -23.20
C THR A 551 -17.46 -18.21 -24.20
N LEU A 552 -17.68 -16.90 -24.36
CA LEU A 552 -16.77 -16.01 -25.06
C LEU A 552 -15.81 -15.34 -24.07
N LEU A 553 -14.55 -15.23 -24.48
CA LEU A 553 -13.49 -14.61 -23.68
C LEU A 553 -12.60 -13.74 -24.58
N ASN A 554 -11.91 -12.80 -23.96
CA ASN A 554 -10.74 -12.16 -24.54
C ASN A 554 -9.52 -12.32 -23.64
N MET A 555 -8.33 -12.17 -24.23
CA MET A 555 -7.07 -12.21 -23.51
C MET A 555 -7.00 -11.10 -22.47
N TYR A 556 -6.44 -11.39 -21.31
CA TYR A 556 -6.15 -10.36 -20.31
C TYR A 556 -5.03 -9.41 -20.79
N TYR A 557 -5.09 -8.15 -20.38
CA TYR A 557 -4.26 -7.07 -20.95
C TYR A 557 -2.74 -7.34 -20.85
N GLN A 558 -2.30 -8.06 -19.82
CA GLN A 558 -0.88 -8.41 -19.66
C GLN A 558 -0.38 -9.41 -20.72
N TYR A 559 -1.27 -10.22 -21.28
CA TYR A 559 -0.95 -11.13 -22.39
C TYR A 559 -1.17 -10.45 -23.75
N ARG A 560 -2.17 -9.57 -23.85
CA ARG A 560 -2.47 -8.79 -25.05
C ARG A 560 -2.96 -7.40 -24.68
N GLY A 561 -2.08 -6.39 -24.79
CA GLY A 561 -2.35 -5.03 -24.30
C GLY A 561 -3.62 -4.37 -24.86
N ASP A 562 -3.87 -4.53 -26.16
CA ASP A 562 -5.00 -3.91 -26.85
C ASP A 562 -6.34 -4.63 -26.65
N SER A 563 -6.36 -5.78 -25.95
CA SER A 563 -7.58 -6.58 -25.70
C SER A 563 -8.72 -5.81 -25.03
N ILE A 564 -8.39 -4.79 -24.23
CA ILE A 564 -9.38 -3.92 -23.55
C ILE A 564 -10.21 -3.07 -24.52
N LEU A 565 -9.72 -2.90 -25.76
CA LEU A 565 -10.41 -2.18 -26.84
C LEU A 565 -11.28 -3.10 -27.72
N HIS A 566 -11.30 -4.40 -27.43
CA HIS A 566 -11.83 -5.42 -28.32
C HIS A 566 -12.89 -6.24 -27.58
N PRO A 567 -14.13 -5.75 -27.44
CA PRO A 567 -15.15 -6.48 -26.69
C PRO A 567 -15.54 -7.79 -27.40
N VAL A 568 -16.09 -8.74 -26.64
CA VAL A 568 -16.50 -10.04 -27.19
C VAL A 568 -17.91 -10.01 -27.78
N GLU A 569 -18.75 -9.10 -27.31
CA GLU A 569 -20.06 -8.76 -27.86
C GLU A 569 -20.21 -7.23 -27.96
N ARG A 570 -21.34 -6.75 -28.50
CA ARG A 570 -21.60 -5.32 -28.63
C ARG A 570 -21.69 -4.65 -27.25
N VAL A 571 -21.00 -3.52 -27.11
CA VAL A 571 -21.08 -2.62 -25.96
C VAL A 571 -21.92 -1.40 -26.34
N PRO A 572 -23.00 -1.08 -25.60
CA PRO A 572 -23.84 0.07 -25.90
C PRO A 572 -23.14 1.40 -25.57
N ALA A 573 -23.44 2.43 -26.35
CA ALA A 573 -22.98 3.80 -26.10
C ALA A 573 -23.51 4.33 -24.76
N LEU A 574 -22.75 5.20 -24.12
CA LEU A 574 -23.19 6.02 -23.00
C LEU A 574 -23.93 7.25 -23.54
N GLN A 575 -25.14 7.45 -23.06
CA GLN A 575 -26.08 8.47 -23.53
C GLN A 575 -25.86 9.83 -22.85
N HIS A 576 -25.34 9.80 -21.62
CA HIS A 576 -25.25 10.96 -20.74
C HIS A 576 -23.81 11.40 -20.43
N TYR A 577 -22.82 10.86 -21.15
CA TYR A 577 -21.40 11.12 -20.87
C TYR A 577 -20.69 11.58 -22.13
N ARG A 578 -20.07 12.76 -22.04
CA ARG A 578 -19.18 13.27 -23.10
C ARG A 578 -17.75 13.39 -22.60
N LEU A 579 -16.79 12.98 -23.42
CA LEU A 579 -15.38 13.27 -23.19
C LEU A 579 -15.18 14.78 -23.36
N VAL A 580 -14.59 15.43 -22.37
CA VAL A 580 -14.29 16.88 -22.41
C VAL A 580 -12.79 17.18 -22.42
N HIS A 581 -11.97 16.25 -21.94
CA HIS A 581 -10.50 16.35 -21.97
C HIS A 581 -9.84 14.98 -21.88
N GLU A 582 -8.67 14.84 -22.48
CA GLU A 582 -7.78 13.70 -22.29
C GLU A 582 -6.31 14.11 -22.25
N SER A 583 -5.53 13.41 -21.44
CA SER A 583 -4.09 13.64 -21.32
C SER A 583 -3.33 13.27 -22.62
N PRO A 584 -2.17 13.88 -22.91
CA PRO A 584 -1.47 13.67 -24.19
C PRO A 584 -0.87 12.27 -24.40
N GLN A 585 -0.51 11.55 -23.33
CA GLN A 585 0.19 10.27 -23.46
C GLN A 585 -0.73 9.14 -23.96
N ASN A 586 -0.33 8.51 -25.06
CA ASN A 586 -0.87 7.21 -25.47
C ASN A 586 -0.23 6.09 -24.64
N VAL A 587 -1.05 5.24 -24.02
CA VAL A 587 -0.59 4.13 -23.16
C VAL A 587 0.12 3.02 -23.93
N TYR A 588 -0.08 2.95 -25.25
CA TYR A 588 0.61 2.01 -26.13
C TYR A 588 1.92 2.57 -26.73
N GLY A 589 2.31 3.79 -26.36
CA GLY A 589 3.45 4.48 -26.93
C GLY A 589 3.22 4.89 -28.39
N THR A 590 4.25 4.76 -29.23
CA THR A 590 4.19 5.17 -30.63
C THR A 590 3.77 4.00 -31.51
N THR A 591 2.48 3.90 -31.84
CA THR A 591 1.89 2.79 -32.60
C THR A 591 1.62 3.10 -34.09
N GLY A 592 2.00 4.29 -34.56
CA GLY A 592 1.71 4.78 -35.92
C GLY A 592 0.26 5.23 -36.11
N ALA A 593 -0.08 5.77 -37.28
CA ALA A 593 -1.40 6.38 -37.53
C ALA A 593 -2.59 5.39 -37.49
N SER A 594 -2.32 4.09 -37.65
CA SER A 594 -3.33 3.02 -37.62
C SER A 594 -3.26 2.16 -36.36
N GLY A 595 -2.39 2.50 -35.41
CA GLY A 595 -2.24 1.77 -34.15
C GLY A 595 -3.30 2.17 -33.12
N PRO A 596 -3.45 1.41 -32.03
CA PRO A 596 -4.35 1.79 -30.95
C PRO A 596 -3.86 3.10 -30.31
N ASP A 597 -4.81 4.00 -30.03
CA ASP A 597 -4.57 5.28 -29.38
C ASP A 597 -5.55 5.45 -28.20
N LEU A 598 -5.05 5.14 -27.00
CA LEU A 598 -5.80 5.24 -25.75
C LEU A 598 -5.01 6.14 -24.79
N LYS A 599 -5.64 7.22 -24.33
CA LYS A 599 -4.99 8.20 -23.45
C LYS A 599 -4.99 7.76 -21.99
N ALA A 600 -3.93 8.14 -21.27
CA ALA A 600 -3.70 7.70 -19.89
C ALA A 600 -4.76 8.17 -18.89
N VAL A 601 -5.21 9.43 -18.96
CA VAL A 601 -6.25 10.03 -18.11
C VAL A 601 -7.29 10.70 -18.99
N LYS A 602 -8.58 10.53 -18.65
CA LYS A 602 -9.71 11.10 -19.37
C LYS A 602 -10.72 11.73 -18.41
N ILE A 603 -11.30 12.86 -18.81
CA ILE A 603 -12.32 13.58 -18.05
C ILE A 603 -13.60 13.62 -18.87
N PHE A 604 -14.69 13.20 -18.25
CA PHE A 604 -16.02 13.19 -18.81
C PHE A 604 -16.92 14.15 -18.05
N GLU A 605 -17.84 14.79 -18.77
CA GLU A 605 -18.95 15.53 -18.16
C GLU A 605 -20.22 14.69 -18.26
N TYR A 606 -20.93 14.59 -17.14
CA TYR A 606 -22.26 13.99 -17.02
C TYR A 606 -23.32 15.03 -17.37
N VAL A 607 -24.12 14.76 -18.39
CA VAL A 607 -25.09 15.70 -18.98
C VAL A 607 -26.46 15.06 -19.21
N PRO A 608 -27.56 15.85 -19.20
CA PRO A 608 -28.88 15.33 -19.53
C PRO A 608 -28.97 14.74 -20.94
N GLY A 609 -28.30 15.34 -21.93
CA GLY A 609 -28.25 14.84 -23.31
C GLY A 609 -29.51 15.18 -24.12
N ALA A 610 -29.35 15.49 -25.41
CA ALA A 610 -30.47 15.86 -26.27
C ALA A 610 -31.17 14.62 -26.85
N HIS A 611 -32.49 14.68 -27.00
CA HIS A 611 -33.30 13.57 -27.51
C HIS A 611 -33.53 13.72 -29.02
N ILE A 612 -33.22 12.69 -29.81
CA ILE A 612 -33.48 12.64 -31.26
C ILE A 612 -34.38 11.45 -31.58
N LYS A 613 -35.43 11.63 -32.37
CA LYS A 613 -36.30 10.53 -32.81
C LYS A 613 -35.70 9.81 -34.03
N GLY A 614 -35.65 8.48 -33.96
CA GLY A 614 -35.18 7.66 -35.08
C GLY A 614 -34.82 6.23 -34.68
N ASN A 615 -34.62 5.38 -35.69
CA ASN A 615 -34.22 3.99 -35.52
C ASN A 615 -32.85 3.75 -36.15
N GLY A 616 -32.20 2.64 -35.80
CA GLY A 616 -30.89 2.26 -36.32
C GLY A 616 -29.75 2.86 -35.50
N ILE A 617 -28.67 3.25 -36.17
CA ILE A 617 -27.45 3.76 -35.54
C ILE A 617 -27.28 5.24 -35.92
N ILE A 618 -27.08 6.10 -34.92
CA ILE A 618 -26.70 7.49 -35.11
C ILE A 618 -25.20 7.65 -34.87
N GLU A 619 -24.55 8.55 -35.61
CA GLU A 619 -23.12 8.81 -35.47
C GLU A 619 -22.77 10.30 -35.56
N ALA A 620 -21.70 10.72 -34.88
CA ALA A 620 -21.09 12.03 -35.01
C ALA A 620 -19.56 11.92 -34.94
N PRO A 621 -18.81 12.59 -35.84
CA PRO A 621 -17.35 12.62 -35.78
C PRO A 621 -16.89 13.58 -34.68
N VAL A 622 -15.96 13.14 -33.83
CA VAL A 622 -15.42 13.88 -32.68
C VAL A 622 -13.90 14.00 -32.79
N VAL A 623 -13.34 15.16 -32.45
CA VAL A 623 -11.90 15.40 -32.33
C VAL A 623 -11.59 15.89 -30.93
N THR A 624 -10.59 15.30 -30.28
CA THR A 624 -10.17 15.63 -28.92
C THR A 624 -9.15 16.77 -28.88
N ASN A 625 -8.85 17.25 -27.66
CA ASN A 625 -7.82 18.25 -27.39
C ASN A 625 -6.41 17.83 -27.84
N THR A 626 -6.13 16.52 -27.95
CA THR A 626 -4.84 16.01 -28.45
C THR A 626 -4.82 15.79 -29.97
N GLY A 627 -5.89 16.17 -30.67
CA GLY A 627 -6.04 15.92 -32.11
C GLY A 627 -6.42 14.49 -32.48
N ARG A 628 -6.75 13.63 -31.49
CA ARG A 628 -7.26 12.27 -31.75
C ARG A 628 -8.68 12.38 -32.29
N ALA A 629 -8.98 11.63 -33.35
CA ALA A 629 -10.32 11.61 -33.93
C ALA A 629 -10.98 10.25 -33.68
N PHE A 630 -12.25 10.27 -33.31
CA PHE A 630 -13.10 9.08 -33.21
C PHE A 630 -14.52 9.40 -33.65
N THR A 631 -15.34 8.38 -33.88
CA THR A 631 -16.75 8.55 -34.21
C THR A 631 -17.59 8.07 -33.04
N TYR A 632 -18.33 8.96 -32.40
CA TYR A 632 -19.36 8.56 -31.46
C TYR A 632 -20.49 7.87 -32.23
N ARG A 633 -20.86 6.65 -31.83
CA ARG A 633 -21.94 5.85 -32.41
C ARG A 633 -22.88 5.41 -31.31
N GLN A 634 -24.17 5.38 -31.59
CA GLN A 634 -25.20 4.91 -30.65
C GLN A 634 -26.33 4.20 -31.39
N GLU A 635 -26.76 3.07 -30.85
CA GLU A 635 -27.95 2.37 -31.31
C GLU A 635 -29.21 2.94 -30.64
N SER A 636 -30.29 3.05 -31.40
CA SER A 636 -31.57 3.58 -30.91
C SER A 636 -32.19 2.68 -29.84
N VAL A 637 -32.69 3.29 -28.77
CA VAL A 637 -33.45 2.60 -27.73
C VAL A 637 -34.90 3.07 -27.80
N ASN A 638 -35.81 2.15 -28.11
CA ASN A 638 -37.25 2.44 -28.24
C ASN A 638 -37.55 3.59 -29.22
N GLY A 639 -36.82 3.66 -30.35
CA GLY A 639 -37.02 4.67 -31.40
C GLY A 639 -36.53 6.07 -31.04
N THR A 640 -35.65 6.18 -30.04
CA THR A 640 -35.07 7.46 -29.59
C THR A 640 -33.56 7.29 -29.35
N PHE A 641 -32.80 8.33 -29.68
CA PHE A 641 -31.40 8.51 -29.28
C PHE A 641 -31.36 9.60 -28.21
N ILE A 642 -30.51 9.42 -27.20
CA ILE A 642 -30.12 10.47 -26.27
C ILE A 642 -28.62 10.68 -26.48
N VAL A 643 -28.25 11.86 -26.97
CA VAL A 643 -26.89 12.14 -27.44
C VAL A 643 -26.20 13.17 -26.54
N PRO A 644 -24.91 12.99 -26.17
CA PRO A 644 -24.24 13.84 -25.19
C PRO A 644 -23.37 14.96 -25.78
N TYR A 645 -23.02 14.90 -27.08
CA TYR A 645 -22.15 15.91 -27.71
C TYR A 645 -22.98 16.97 -28.43
N ALA A 646 -22.59 18.24 -28.30
CA ALA A 646 -23.18 19.33 -29.07
C ALA A 646 -22.46 19.47 -30.43
N THR A 647 -23.22 19.74 -31.49
CA THR A 647 -22.69 20.08 -32.83
C THR A 647 -22.40 21.57 -32.99
N SER A 648 -22.95 22.41 -32.11
CA SER A 648 -22.72 23.85 -32.08
C SER A 648 -22.86 24.43 -30.67
N GLY A 649 -22.25 25.59 -30.42
CA GLY A 649 -22.36 26.30 -29.13
C GLY A 649 -21.44 25.78 -28.01
N TRP A 650 -20.78 24.63 -28.20
CA TRP A 650 -19.77 24.12 -27.27
C TRP A 650 -18.43 24.86 -27.43
N SER A 651 -17.87 25.32 -26.31
CA SER A 651 -16.60 26.06 -26.27
C SER A 651 -15.41 25.25 -25.78
N GLY A 652 -15.61 23.97 -25.41
CA GLY A 652 -14.55 23.10 -24.93
C GLY A 652 -13.68 22.52 -26.06
N GLU A 653 -12.63 21.81 -25.66
CA GLU A 653 -11.57 21.39 -26.58
C GLU A 653 -11.89 20.09 -27.34
N VAL A 654 -12.68 19.19 -26.75
CA VAL A 654 -13.23 18.00 -27.43
C VAL A 654 -14.52 18.40 -28.13
N LYS A 655 -14.57 18.30 -29.46
CA LYS A 655 -15.68 18.85 -30.25
C LYS A 655 -16.04 17.95 -31.43
N THR A 656 -17.32 17.99 -31.80
CA THR A 656 -17.76 17.36 -33.04
C THR A 656 -17.30 18.16 -34.25
N THR A 657 -16.99 17.48 -35.35
CA THR A 657 -16.59 18.13 -36.62
C THR A 657 -17.67 18.12 -37.70
N GLY A 658 -18.85 17.59 -37.39
CA GLY A 658 -20.01 17.54 -38.27
C GLY A 658 -21.30 17.23 -37.50
N PRO A 659 -22.45 17.26 -38.19
CA PRO A 659 -23.75 16.98 -37.58
C PRO A 659 -23.86 15.50 -37.19
N TYR A 660 -24.83 15.19 -36.33
CA TYR A 660 -25.26 13.81 -36.15
C TYR A 660 -25.88 13.28 -37.45
N ARG A 661 -25.66 12.01 -37.76
CA ARG A 661 -26.24 11.34 -38.93
C ARG A 661 -26.80 9.97 -38.55
N ILE A 662 -28.01 9.66 -38.99
CA ILE A 662 -28.53 8.28 -38.90
C ILE A 662 -28.00 7.48 -40.09
N VAL A 663 -27.21 6.45 -39.80
CA VAL A 663 -26.54 5.59 -40.77
C VAL A 663 -27.56 4.99 -41.74
N GLY A 664 -27.28 5.09 -43.05
CA GLY A 664 -28.12 4.52 -44.11
C GLY A 664 -29.37 5.31 -44.48
N THR A 665 -29.71 6.39 -43.78
CA THR A 665 -30.94 7.18 -44.06
C THR A 665 -30.67 8.53 -44.72
N GLY A 666 -29.46 9.06 -44.59
CA GLY A 666 -29.10 10.42 -45.05
C GLY A 666 -29.63 11.54 -44.15
N GLN A 667 -30.40 11.25 -43.10
CA GLN A 667 -30.89 12.24 -42.15
C GLN A 667 -29.76 12.77 -41.27
N THR A 668 -29.72 14.09 -41.08
CA THR A 668 -28.73 14.78 -40.25
C THR A 668 -29.39 15.70 -39.22
N PHE A 669 -28.78 15.84 -38.05
CA PHE A 669 -29.29 16.64 -36.94
C PHE A 669 -28.21 17.56 -36.39
N ASP A 670 -28.56 18.82 -36.19
CA ASP A 670 -27.76 19.77 -35.42
C ASP A 670 -28.30 19.83 -33.98
N VAL A 671 -27.39 19.79 -33.02
CA VAL A 671 -27.69 19.77 -31.59
C VAL A 671 -26.88 20.87 -30.94
N THR A 672 -27.53 21.86 -30.34
CA THR A 672 -26.81 22.95 -29.64
C THR A 672 -26.40 22.52 -28.24
N GLU A 673 -25.41 23.20 -27.66
CA GLU A 673 -25.04 23.00 -26.25
C GLU A 673 -26.22 23.22 -25.29
N GLU A 674 -27.09 24.18 -25.60
CA GLU A 674 -28.30 24.44 -24.81
C GLU A 674 -29.26 23.25 -24.85
N ASP A 675 -29.39 22.58 -26.00
CA ASP A 675 -30.24 21.40 -26.15
C ASP A 675 -29.75 20.22 -25.30
N ILE A 676 -28.43 20.04 -25.21
CA ILE A 676 -27.78 19.02 -24.36
C ILE A 676 -28.04 19.30 -22.89
N LEU A 677 -27.81 20.53 -22.44
CA LEU A 677 -27.92 20.92 -21.03
C LEU A 677 -29.38 20.94 -20.54
N GLN A 678 -30.35 21.14 -21.42
CA GLN A 678 -31.78 21.15 -21.08
C GLN A 678 -32.51 19.85 -21.40
N GLY A 679 -31.85 18.87 -22.02
CA GLY A 679 -32.48 17.61 -22.42
C GLY A 679 -33.57 17.78 -23.48
N ARG A 680 -33.41 18.75 -24.41
CA ARG A 680 -34.46 19.07 -25.40
C ARG A 680 -34.63 17.96 -26.43
N THR A 681 -35.85 17.84 -26.96
CA THR A 681 -36.14 16.98 -28.11
C THR A 681 -35.92 17.74 -29.42
N ILE A 682 -35.07 17.17 -30.27
CA ILE A 682 -34.76 17.63 -31.62
C ILE A 682 -35.54 16.77 -32.61
N ASN A 683 -36.27 17.43 -33.51
CA ASN A 683 -37.14 16.78 -34.49
C ASN A 683 -36.52 16.74 -35.88
#